data_AF-A0A7W0IPH0-F1
#
_entry.id   AF-A0A7W0IPH0-F1
#
_cell.length_a   1.000
_cell.length_b   1.000
_cell.length_c   1.000
_cell.angle_alpha   90.00
_cell.angle_beta   90.00
_cell.angle_gamma   90.00
#
_symmetry.space_group_name_H-M   'P 1'
#
loop_
_entity.id
_entity.type
_entity.pdbx_description
1 polymer ?
#
loop_
_entity_poly.entity_id
_entity_poly.type
_entity_poly.pdbx_seq_one_letter_code
_entity_poly.pdbx_strand_id
1 'polypeptide(L)'
;MISLHQLYPTIARPLVRVLLILLTLAGIYQAFISHTLAADPATATQGKEPLFYTVQVGSYANEDEAILWYDRLAEALPDSAKDFLRIEIIAPFHTVRIGKAEKREEIIALFTEAQRITQRPPAIIHGYFKPERISKIHTLGATPPQQDQKKTHPISIKPAVKHEPFTDAKEESLDTVQGKPLPPRQGEKEKTTVNSSLPVPAPIKMPDAAMKQMIINKYTTDQTASKNQQDTLIKQSQSFPENPSCLTSTCHQTITSGKINHHPAQTSRCLACHQQVNQQHPDTAGSDFQLAAQGSDLCAQCHPRLLGKKYTHQPARDGECTRCHNPHTSDSPFLLNISAENQNTLCQECHDQEFSTKKYTHGPVGLGACTYCHSPHESDHKGLLKNDPQSLCFECHTDIAQGVKESLSIHKVVQTEGCVSCHLPHGSDAPSLLKESGEKFCFTCHDDIEDKFNKSRSKHGGAYLDKQCGTCHQPHYSPYEKLLNNKQLDLCISCHSDKKSTSAKAPKNIALELKKTFVHEPVAQGDCSGCHDPHGSKFLKLLTGPYPDTFYAPYDQDLYDLCFSCHDKELLTSQNTSKATSFRNGPANLHNLHASIPRKGRTCKTCHQPHASDGPKLINQTGSYFGEWQMSISFTTTTNGGTCMPGCHRKMEYNRDHAIDRGVKEPGVG
;
A
#
# COMPACT_ATOMS: atom_id res chain seq x y z
N MET A 1 44.98 20.29 84.94
CA MET A 1 45.15 19.79 83.56
C MET A 1 44.59 18.38 83.54
N ILE A 2 43.66 18.00 82.67
CA ILE A 2 43.79 17.87 81.20
C ILE A 2 42.44 18.21 80.54
N SER A 3 42.54 18.83 79.37
CA SER A 3 41.48 19.58 78.66
C SER A 3 40.86 18.78 77.51
N LEU A 4 39.63 19.17 77.15
CA LEU A 4 38.72 18.58 76.18
C LEU A 4 39.34 18.39 74.77
N HIS A 5 39.79 17.18 74.44
CA HIS A 5 40.15 16.78 73.07
C HIS A 5 39.73 15.34 72.66
N GLN A 6 38.72 14.76 73.31
CA GLN A 6 38.26 13.38 72.99
C GLN A 6 36.77 13.22 72.62
N LEU A 7 36.16 14.23 71.97
CA LEU A 7 34.75 14.16 71.53
C LEU A 7 34.49 14.61 70.08
N TYR A 8 35.43 14.43 69.16
CA TYR A 8 35.27 14.78 67.73
C TYR A 8 35.93 13.72 66.82
N PRO A 9 35.30 12.54 66.56
CA PRO A 9 35.09 12.16 65.15
C PRO A 9 33.96 11.12 64.88
N THR A 10 32.81 11.14 65.56
CA THR A 10 31.73 10.15 65.31
C THR A 10 30.40 10.70 64.77
N ILE A 11 30.22 12.02 64.69
CA ILE A 11 28.94 12.62 64.24
C ILE A 11 29.08 13.50 62.96
N ALA A 12 30.29 13.96 62.62
CA ALA A 12 30.47 14.93 61.52
C ALA A 12 30.53 14.32 60.10
N ARG A 13 30.92 13.05 59.92
CA ARG A 13 31.04 12.43 58.58
C ARG A 13 29.70 12.09 57.89
N PRO A 14 28.65 11.59 58.57
CA PRO A 14 27.38 11.33 57.88
C PRO A 14 26.62 12.62 57.55
N LEU A 15 26.72 13.67 58.37
CA LEU A 15 26.05 14.96 58.12
C LEU A 15 26.64 15.70 56.91
N VAL A 16 27.96 15.65 56.70
CA VAL A 16 28.60 16.26 55.52
C VAL A 16 28.23 15.52 54.22
N ARG A 17 28.05 14.19 54.27
CA ARG A 17 27.57 13.41 53.12
C ARG A 17 26.10 13.68 52.78
N VAL A 18 25.24 13.84 53.79
CA VAL A 18 23.83 14.21 53.58
C VAL A 18 23.72 15.64 53.04
N LEU A 19 24.54 16.58 53.53
CA LEU A 19 24.58 17.96 53.03
C LEU A 19 25.05 18.04 51.56
N LEU A 20 26.05 17.23 51.16
CA LEU A 20 26.50 17.14 49.75
C LEU A 20 25.46 16.50 48.82
N ILE A 21 24.68 15.53 49.31
CA ILE A 21 23.57 14.91 48.55
C ILE A 21 22.40 15.91 48.42
N LEU A 22 22.10 16.69 49.46
CA LEU A 22 21.06 17.72 49.40
C LEU A 22 21.45 18.90 48.50
N LEU A 23 22.73 19.29 48.45
CA LEU A 23 23.22 20.34 47.55
C LEU A 23 23.26 19.89 46.08
N THR A 24 23.53 18.61 45.81
CA THR A 24 23.45 18.05 44.45
C THR A 24 22.00 17.85 43.99
N LEU A 25 21.08 17.46 44.88
CA LEU A 25 19.66 17.41 44.58
C LEU A 25 19.05 18.81 44.39
N ALA A 26 19.47 19.82 45.16
CA ALA A 26 19.04 21.21 44.97
C ALA A 26 19.56 21.81 43.65
N GLY A 27 20.78 21.46 43.23
CA GLY A 27 21.32 21.84 41.91
C GLY A 27 20.59 21.15 40.75
N ILE A 28 20.19 19.89 40.91
CA ILE A 28 19.36 19.17 39.93
C ILE A 28 17.94 19.75 39.89
N TYR A 29 17.38 20.16 41.03
CA TYR A 29 16.04 20.76 41.13
C TYR A 29 15.99 22.19 40.54
N GLN A 30 17.03 23.01 40.72
CA GLN A 30 17.15 24.30 40.04
C GLN A 30 17.37 24.15 38.53
N ALA A 31 18.13 23.15 38.08
CA ALA A 31 18.25 22.84 36.65
C ALA A 31 16.92 22.34 36.05
N PHE A 32 16.08 21.64 36.83
CA PHE A 32 14.75 21.18 36.43
C PHE A 32 13.72 22.33 36.38
N ILE A 33 13.75 23.28 37.33
CA ILE A 33 12.84 24.44 37.36
C ILE A 33 13.20 25.45 36.26
N SER A 34 14.48 25.65 35.96
CA SER A 34 14.89 26.50 34.82
C SER A 34 14.59 25.87 33.45
N HIS A 35 14.33 24.55 33.38
CA HIS A 35 13.87 23.86 32.16
C HIS A 35 12.34 23.69 32.08
N THR A 36 11.57 24.08 33.10
CA THR A 36 10.10 23.88 33.14
C THR A 36 9.27 25.16 33.21
N LEU A 37 9.89 26.35 33.15
CA LEU A 37 9.18 27.63 33.09
C LEU A 37 9.80 28.57 32.05
N ALA A 38 9.61 28.25 30.77
CA ALA A 38 9.52 29.20 29.65
C ALA A 38 9.41 28.41 28.33
N ALA A 39 8.21 27.93 28.02
CA ALA A 39 7.84 27.62 26.64
C ALA A 39 6.37 28.01 26.46
N ASP A 40 6.19 29.25 26.04
CA ASP A 40 4.97 29.73 25.39
C ASP A 40 4.54 28.71 24.31
N PRO A 41 3.25 28.39 24.10
CA PRO A 41 2.83 27.38 23.11
C PRO A 41 3.08 27.77 21.65
N ALA A 42 3.77 28.89 21.40
CA ALA A 42 3.98 29.47 20.08
C ALA A 42 5.35 29.18 19.42
N THR A 43 6.26 28.43 20.06
CA THR A 43 7.64 28.23 19.51
C THR A 43 8.12 26.78 19.36
N ALA A 44 7.23 25.79 19.45
CA ALA A 44 7.55 24.38 19.18
C ALA A 44 7.26 23.93 17.73
N THR A 45 7.43 24.82 16.75
CA THR A 45 7.32 24.51 15.30
C THR A 45 8.47 25.14 14.52
N GLN A 46 9.69 24.67 14.72
CA GLN A 46 10.76 24.92 13.77
C GLN A 46 11.29 23.58 13.24
N GLY A 47 10.92 23.27 11.99
CA GLY A 47 11.52 22.18 11.21
C GLY A 47 10.57 21.24 10.47
N LYS A 48 9.24 21.33 10.63
CA LYS A 48 8.29 20.58 9.80
C LYS A 48 7.70 21.52 8.76
N GLU A 49 7.90 21.22 7.47
CA GLU A 49 7.24 21.93 6.37
C GLU A 49 5.73 21.95 6.60
N PRO A 50 5.04 23.08 6.35
CA PRO A 50 3.59 23.14 6.49
C PRO A 50 2.91 22.20 5.50
N LEU A 51 1.86 21.51 5.97
CA LEU A 51 0.98 20.71 5.14
C LEU A 51 -0.04 21.64 4.45
N PHE A 52 -0.39 21.32 3.22
CA PHE A 52 -1.39 22.06 2.44
C PHE A 52 -2.45 21.12 1.90
N TYR A 53 -3.68 21.62 1.79
CA TYR A 53 -4.75 20.99 1.04
C TYR A 53 -4.54 21.25 -0.45
N THR A 54 -4.64 20.18 -1.24
CA THR A 54 -4.46 20.19 -2.71
C THR A 54 -5.46 19.23 -3.32
N VAL A 55 -5.85 19.44 -4.57
CA VAL A 55 -6.73 18.51 -5.28
C VAL A 55 -5.86 17.64 -6.18
N GLN A 56 -5.79 16.34 -5.88
CA GLN A 56 -5.19 15.32 -6.72
C GLN A 56 -6.20 14.87 -7.76
N VAL A 57 -5.93 15.11 -9.03
CA VAL A 57 -6.81 14.73 -10.14
C VAL A 57 -6.59 13.26 -10.53
N GLY A 58 -5.36 12.75 -10.39
CA GLY A 58 -5.06 11.35 -10.63
C GLY A 58 -3.57 11.04 -10.43
N SER A 59 -3.26 9.75 -10.28
CA SER A 59 -1.90 9.22 -10.20
C SER A 59 -1.72 8.18 -11.29
N TYR A 60 -0.68 8.33 -12.11
CA TYR A 60 -0.48 7.56 -13.32
C TYR A 60 0.87 6.86 -13.28
N ALA A 61 0.93 5.61 -13.72
CA ALA A 61 2.20 4.87 -13.80
C ALA A 61 3.11 5.44 -14.91
N ASN A 62 2.52 5.99 -15.98
CA ASN A 62 3.22 6.62 -17.09
C ASN A 62 3.14 8.15 -16.99
N GLU A 63 4.25 8.84 -17.22
CA GLU A 63 4.33 10.30 -17.29
C GLU A 63 3.49 10.89 -18.44
N ASP A 64 3.44 10.22 -19.60
CA ASP A 64 2.68 10.69 -20.77
C ASP A 64 1.18 10.81 -20.45
N GLU A 65 0.63 9.87 -19.68
CA GLU A 65 -0.76 9.91 -19.25
C GLU A 65 -1.01 11.07 -18.27
N ALA A 66 -0.08 11.30 -17.35
CA ALA A 66 -0.14 12.46 -16.46
C ALA A 66 -0.09 13.78 -17.24
N ILE A 67 0.71 13.87 -18.30
CA ILE A 67 0.81 15.04 -19.18
C ILE A 67 -0.52 15.31 -19.90
N LEU A 68 -1.18 14.27 -20.43
CA LEU A 68 -2.50 14.42 -21.08
C LEU A 68 -3.54 15.05 -20.15
N TRP A 69 -3.60 14.61 -18.90
CA TRP A 69 -4.53 15.15 -17.91
C TRP A 69 -4.12 16.54 -17.42
N TYR A 70 -2.82 16.78 -17.27
CA TYR A 70 -2.29 18.12 -16.97
C TYR A 70 -2.68 19.13 -18.05
N ASP A 71 -2.47 18.81 -19.33
CA ASP A 71 -2.73 19.74 -20.43
C ASP A 71 -4.23 20.03 -20.59
N ARG A 72 -5.09 19.01 -20.41
CA ARG A 72 -6.55 19.19 -20.37
C ARG A 72 -6.99 20.15 -19.26
N LEU A 73 -6.41 20.03 -18.07
CA LEU A 73 -6.71 20.95 -16.96
C LEU A 73 -6.18 22.35 -17.23
N ALA A 74 -4.99 22.48 -17.81
CA ALA A 74 -4.40 23.77 -18.17
C ALA A 74 -5.28 24.54 -19.18
N GLU A 75 -5.97 23.84 -20.06
CA GLU A 75 -6.92 24.43 -21.03
C GLU A 75 -8.26 24.80 -20.38
N ALA A 76 -8.80 23.95 -19.51
CA ALA A 76 -10.16 24.08 -19.01
C ALA A 76 -10.32 24.86 -17.70
N LEU A 77 -9.28 24.94 -16.86
CA LEU A 77 -9.35 25.67 -15.59
C LEU A 77 -9.34 27.19 -15.80
N PRO A 78 -9.98 27.98 -14.92
CA PRO A 78 -9.79 29.43 -14.91
C PRO A 78 -8.36 29.79 -14.49
N ASP A 79 -7.83 30.95 -14.94
CA ASP A 79 -6.42 31.30 -14.71
C ASP A 79 -6.01 31.32 -13.24
N SER A 80 -6.90 31.77 -12.34
CA SER A 80 -6.69 31.74 -10.88
C SER A 80 -6.58 30.33 -10.29
N ALA A 81 -7.08 29.31 -10.99
CA ALA A 81 -7.03 27.90 -10.59
C ALA A 81 -5.87 27.14 -11.24
N LYS A 82 -5.20 27.74 -12.23
CA LYS A 82 -3.99 27.18 -12.84
C LYS A 82 -2.75 27.42 -11.98
N ASP A 83 -2.80 28.41 -11.09
CA ASP A 83 -1.81 28.57 -10.04
C ASP A 83 -1.70 27.27 -9.23
N PHE A 84 -0.51 26.66 -9.26
CA PHE A 84 -0.19 25.35 -8.66
C PHE A 84 -0.72 24.10 -9.38
N LEU A 85 -1.21 24.19 -10.63
CA LEU A 85 -1.37 23.02 -11.50
C LEU A 85 0.01 22.42 -11.80
N ARG A 86 0.20 21.15 -11.47
CA ARG A 86 1.51 20.48 -11.52
C ARG A 86 1.42 18.97 -11.65
N ILE A 87 2.55 18.37 -12.05
CA ILE A 87 2.82 16.94 -11.98
C ILE A 87 3.88 16.72 -10.90
N GLU A 88 3.56 15.91 -9.90
CA GLU A 88 4.47 15.47 -8.84
C GLU A 88 4.89 14.00 -9.05
N ILE A 89 6.20 13.73 -8.99
CA ILE A 89 6.76 12.38 -8.98
C ILE A 89 6.67 11.83 -7.55
N ILE A 90 5.74 10.91 -7.35
CA ILE A 90 5.56 10.14 -6.12
C ILE A 90 5.80 8.68 -6.49
N ALA A 91 7.08 8.31 -6.60
CA ALA A 91 7.50 7.02 -7.15
C ALA A 91 6.71 5.84 -6.55
N PRO A 92 6.15 4.96 -7.40
CA PRO A 92 6.38 4.83 -8.84
C PRO A 92 5.48 5.69 -9.76
N PHE A 93 4.73 6.67 -9.25
CA PHE A 93 3.67 7.38 -10.00
C PHE A 93 3.97 8.84 -10.33
N HIS A 94 3.31 9.33 -11.38
CA HIS A 94 3.21 10.74 -11.79
C HIS A 94 1.82 11.26 -11.42
N THR A 95 1.75 12.18 -10.47
CA THR A 95 0.49 12.61 -9.86
C THR A 95 0.15 14.03 -10.28
N VAL A 96 -1.00 14.21 -10.92
CA VAL A 96 -1.50 15.53 -11.34
C VAL A 96 -2.23 16.18 -10.18
N ARG A 97 -1.80 17.38 -9.77
CA ARG A 97 -2.38 18.14 -8.66
C ARG A 97 -2.68 19.58 -9.06
N ILE A 98 -3.70 20.16 -8.42
CA ILE A 98 -4.06 21.56 -8.55
C ILE A 98 -4.28 22.19 -7.17
N GLY A 99 -4.02 23.49 -7.10
CA GLY A 99 -4.20 24.31 -5.92
C GLY A 99 -3.29 23.96 -4.74
N LYS A 100 -3.32 24.87 -3.77
CA LYS A 100 -2.56 24.83 -2.52
C LYS A 100 -3.26 25.76 -1.53
N ALA A 101 -3.85 25.19 -0.49
CA ALA A 101 -4.59 25.94 0.53
C ALA A 101 -4.17 25.52 1.94
N GLU A 102 -4.21 26.45 2.90
CA GLU A 102 -3.93 26.15 4.32
C GLU A 102 -5.16 25.55 5.01
N LYS A 103 -6.35 25.98 4.58
CA LYS A 103 -7.62 25.46 5.08
C LYS A 103 -8.30 24.62 4.03
N ARG A 104 -9.10 23.66 4.48
CA ARG A 104 -9.74 22.68 3.61
C ARG A 104 -10.86 23.32 2.78
N GLU A 105 -11.56 24.29 3.36
CA GLU A 105 -12.72 24.96 2.78
C GLU A 105 -12.33 25.74 1.51
N GLU A 106 -11.11 26.27 1.48
CA GLU A 106 -10.54 27.04 0.38
C GLU A 106 -10.31 26.21 -0.89
N ILE A 107 -10.22 24.88 -0.79
CA ILE A 107 -9.96 23.99 -1.95
C ILE A 107 -11.22 23.32 -2.51
N ILE A 108 -12.37 23.44 -1.84
CA ILE A 108 -13.61 22.72 -2.19
C ILE A 108 -14.15 23.17 -3.56
N ALA A 109 -14.12 24.47 -3.86
CA ALA A 109 -14.55 24.98 -5.16
C ALA A 109 -13.69 24.41 -6.30
N LEU A 110 -12.36 24.34 -6.08
CA LEU A 110 -11.41 23.80 -7.04
C LEU A 110 -11.57 22.29 -7.24
N PHE A 111 -11.90 21.56 -6.19
CA PHE A 111 -12.27 20.15 -6.26
C PHE A 111 -13.48 19.91 -7.17
N THR A 112 -14.56 20.66 -6.94
CA THR A 112 -15.80 20.55 -7.72
C THR A 112 -15.55 20.86 -9.19
N GLU A 113 -14.72 21.86 -9.48
CA GLU A 113 -14.40 22.24 -10.85
C GLU A 113 -13.53 21.19 -11.56
N ALA A 114 -12.52 20.64 -10.88
CA ALA A 114 -11.73 19.53 -11.42
C ALA A 114 -12.57 18.30 -11.71
N GLN A 115 -13.53 18.00 -10.84
CA GLN A 115 -14.47 16.91 -11.04
C GLN A 115 -15.32 17.13 -12.29
N ARG A 116 -15.84 18.36 -12.48
CA ARG A 116 -16.62 18.74 -13.67
C ARG A 116 -15.82 18.57 -14.96
N ILE A 117 -14.55 19.02 -14.97
CA ILE A 117 -13.67 18.96 -16.14
C ILE A 117 -13.28 17.52 -16.48
N THR A 118 -12.93 16.75 -15.46
CA THR A 118 -12.31 15.43 -15.68
C THR A 118 -13.33 14.32 -15.85
N GLN A 119 -14.57 14.55 -15.41
CA GLN A 119 -15.62 13.53 -15.30
C GLN A 119 -15.15 12.30 -14.49
N ARG A 120 -14.15 12.50 -13.64
CA ARG A 120 -13.57 11.52 -12.72
C ARG A 120 -13.57 12.14 -11.32
N PRO A 121 -13.61 11.33 -10.25
CA PRO A 121 -13.56 11.84 -8.89
C PRO A 121 -12.11 12.22 -8.54
N PRO A 122 -11.75 13.52 -8.45
CA PRO A 122 -10.47 13.89 -7.88
C PRO A 122 -10.49 13.62 -6.36
N ALA A 123 -9.37 13.84 -5.67
CA ALA A 123 -9.25 13.68 -4.23
C ALA A 123 -8.66 14.95 -3.59
N ILE A 124 -9.19 15.39 -2.46
CA ILE A 124 -8.53 16.41 -1.64
C ILE A 124 -7.48 15.73 -0.76
N ILE A 125 -6.23 16.15 -0.91
CA ILE A 125 -5.08 15.60 -0.19
C ILE A 125 -4.49 16.70 0.69
N HIS A 126 -4.31 16.38 1.98
CA HIS A 126 -3.55 17.20 2.92
C HIS A 126 -2.12 16.67 2.99
N GLY A 127 -1.17 17.37 2.36
CA GLY A 127 0.18 16.85 2.12
C GLY A 127 1.24 17.94 2.00
N TYR A 128 2.50 17.53 2.00
CA TYR A 128 3.63 18.43 1.80
C TYR A 128 3.69 18.89 0.34
N PHE A 129 3.86 20.20 0.14
CA PHE A 129 4.23 20.74 -1.16
C PHE A 129 5.76 20.73 -1.28
N LYS A 130 6.30 19.81 -2.08
CA LYS A 130 7.75 19.59 -2.22
C LYS A 130 8.23 19.94 -3.62
N PRO A 131 8.84 21.12 -3.83
CA PRO A 131 9.27 21.57 -5.16
C PRO A 131 10.18 20.57 -5.88
N GLU A 132 11.01 19.83 -5.14
CA GLU A 132 11.92 18.82 -5.68
C GLU A 132 11.23 17.60 -6.31
N ARG A 133 9.93 17.43 -6.08
CA ARG A 133 9.11 16.35 -6.68
C ARG A 133 8.40 16.78 -7.95
N ILE A 134 8.44 18.06 -8.30
CA ILE A 134 7.63 18.60 -9.39
C ILE A 134 8.37 18.38 -10.72
N SER A 135 7.80 17.56 -11.61
CA SER A 135 8.34 17.38 -12.97
C SER A 135 7.82 18.44 -13.95
N LYS A 136 6.61 18.95 -13.72
CA LYS A 136 5.97 20.00 -14.54
C LYS A 136 5.09 20.88 -13.65
N ILE A 137 5.11 22.21 -13.84
CA ILE A 137 4.23 23.17 -13.15
C ILE A 137 3.79 24.27 -14.09
N HIS A 138 2.56 24.73 -13.93
CA HIS A 138 2.01 25.84 -14.69
C HIS A 138 2.48 27.16 -14.08
N THR A 139 3.11 28.02 -14.88
CA THR A 139 3.52 29.37 -14.48
C THR A 139 2.84 30.40 -15.37
N LEU A 140 2.05 31.30 -14.79
CA LEU A 140 1.47 32.44 -15.50
C LEU A 140 2.60 33.41 -15.90
N GLY A 141 2.98 33.42 -17.19
CA GLY A 141 3.69 34.55 -17.81
C GLY A 141 5.21 34.67 -17.61
N ALA A 142 5.99 33.60 -17.77
CA ALA A 142 7.46 33.73 -17.93
C ALA A 142 8.01 32.81 -19.03
N THR A 143 8.85 33.39 -19.89
CA THR A 143 9.68 32.69 -20.89
C THR A 143 10.52 31.61 -20.19
N PRO A 144 10.73 30.41 -20.78
CA PRO A 144 11.45 29.32 -20.10
C PRO A 144 12.85 29.76 -19.69
N PRO A 145 13.36 29.38 -18.50
CA PRO A 145 14.77 29.54 -18.22
C PRO A 145 15.56 28.67 -19.20
N GLN A 146 16.46 29.29 -19.96
CA GLN A 146 17.45 28.56 -20.76
C GLN A 146 18.17 27.57 -19.85
N GLN A 147 17.97 26.28 -20.11
CA GLN A 147 18.79 25.23 -19.50
C GLN A 147 20.22 25.38 -20.02
N ASP A 148 21.14 25.71 -19.11
CA ASP A 148 22.55 25.52 -19.33
C ASP A 148 22.79 24.06 -19.70
N GLN A 149 23.20 23.82 -20.95
CA GLN A 149 23.67 22.52 -21.41
C GLN A 149 24.96 22.16 -20.65
N LYS A 150 24.84 21.35 -19.59
CA LYS A 150 25.98 20.60 -19.05
C LYS A 150 25.66 19.11 -18.93
N LYS A 151 26.12 18.41 -19.98
CA LYS A 151 26.57 17.00 -20.07
C LYS A 151 25.51 15.91 -19.85
N THR A 152 24.81 15.61 -20.94
CA THR A 152 24.29 14.27 -21.22
C THR A 152 25.46 13.30 -21.44
N HIS A 153 25.47 12.18 -20.71
CA HIS A 153 26.18 10.98 -21.15
C HIS A 153 25.23 10.19 -22.06
N PRO A 154 25.61 9.87 -23.32
CA PRO A 154 24.74 9.11 -24.20
C PRO A 154 24.66 7.65 -23.73
N ILE A 155 23.48 7.23 -23.27
CA ILE A 155 23.12 5.82 -23.18
C ILE A 155 22.68 5.41 -24.59
N SER A 156 23.56 4.66 -25.27
CA SER A 156 23.22 4.04 -26.56
C SER A 156 22.25 2.88 -26.30
N ILE A 157 20.98 3.10 -26.62
CA ILE A 157 19.95 2.07 -26.68
C ILE A 157 20.19 1.30 -27.99
N LYS A 158 20.64 0.05 -27.91
CA LYS A 158 20.64 -0.84 -29.08
C LYS A 158 19.20 -1.20 -29.45
N PRO A 159 18.81 -1.19 -30.74
CA PRO A 159 17.47 -1.55 -31.15
C PRO A 159 17.20 -3.04 -30.91
N ALA A 160 15.93 -3.35 -30.63
CA ALA A 160 15.38 -4.70 -30.57
C ALA A 160 15.68 -5.48 -31.86
N VAL A 161 16.30 -6.65 -31.72
CA VAL A 161 16.51 -7.59 -32.81
C VAL A 161 15.19 -8.34 -33.05
N LYS A 162 14.71 -8.28 -34.29
CA LYS A 162 13.56 -9.04 -34.78
C LYS A 162 13.88 -10.54 -34.75
N HIS A 163 12.94 -11.34 -34.25
CA HIS A 163 12.97 -12.79 -34.41
C HIS A 163 12.58 -13.17 -35.84
N GLU A 164 13.44 -13.93 -36.52
CA GLU A 164 13.12 -14.75 -37.69
C GLU A 164 13.80 -16.12 -37.57
N PRO A 165 13.29 -17.16 -38.26
CA PRO A 165 13.18 -18.52 -37.72
C PRO A 165 14.45 -19.38 -37.89
N PHE A 166 14.58 -20.34 -36.97
CA PHE A 166 15.63 -21.36 -36.92
C PHE A 166 15.64 -22.22 -38.19
N THR A 167 16.80 -22.36 -38.82
CA THR A 167 17.12 -23.40 -39.82
C THR A 167 18.45 -24.07 -39.48
N ASP A 168 18.60 -25.30 -39.98
CA ASP A 168 19.35 -26.43 -39.45
C ASP A 168 20.89 -26.34 -39.35
N ALA A 169 21.37 -27.04 -38.30
CA ALA A 169 22.50 -27.95 -38.19
C ALA A 169 23.88 -27.63 -38.84
N LYS A 170 24.91 -27.70 -37.98
CA LYS A 170 26.08 -28.59 -38.20
C LYS A 170 26.64 -29.08 -36.87
N GLU A 171 26.68 -30.40 -36.75
CA GLU A 171 27.26 -31.17 -35.65
C GLU A 171 28.78 -31.01 -35.59
N GLU A 172 29.33 -30.94 -34.38
CA GLU A 172 30.63 -31.54 -34.08
C GLU A 172 30.51 -32.28 -32.73
N SER A 173 30.87 -33.55 -32.81
CA SER A 173 30.68 -34.64 -31.85
C SER A 173 31.50 -34.50 -30.57
N LEU A 174 30.94 -34.95 -29.43
CA LEU A 174 31.69 -35.60 -28.34
C LEU A 174 30.74 -36.39 -27.40
N ASP A 175 30.80 -37.71 -27.59
CA ASP A 175 30.59 -38.83 -26.67
C ASP A 175 29.46 -38.83 -25.63
N THR A 176 28.48 -39.68 -25.94
CA THR A 176 27.41 -40.20 -25.09
C THR A 176 27.92 -41.02 -23.90
N VAL A 177 27.50 -40.67 -22.68
CA VAL A 177 27.35 -41.60 -21.56
C VAL A 177 25.88 -41.67 -21.19
N GLN A 178 25.29 -42.85 -21.36
CA GLN A 178 23.90 -43.16 -21.07
C GLN A 178 23.62 -43.12 -19.56
N GLY A 179 22.65 -42.30 -19.15
CA GLY A 179 22.04 -42.31 -17.82
C GLY A 179 20.52 -42.46 -17.95
N LYS A 180 19.97 -43.56 -17.40
CA LYS A 180 18.54 -43.89 -17.38
C LYS A 180 17.72 -42.89 -16.54
N PRO A 181 16.46 -42.56 -16.90
CA PRO A 181 15.56 -41.82 -16.03
C PRO A 181 14.94 -42.72 -14.93
N LEU A 182 14.88 -42.19 -13.70
CA LEU A 182 14.19 -42.78 -12.56
C LEU A 182 12.67 -42.45 -12.57
N PRO A 183 11.81 -43.31 -11.98
CA PRO A 183 10.37 -43.29 -12.19
C PRO A 183 9.61 -42.27 -11.30
N PRO A 184 8.40 -41.85 -11.70
CA PRO A 184 7.55 -40.98 -10.89
C PRO A 184 6.90 -41.74 -9.72
N ARG A 185 6.85 -41.09 -8.55
CA ARG A 185 6.16 -41.56 -7.34
C ARG A 185 4.64 -41.45 -7.51
N GLN A 186 3.98 -42.56 -7.21
CA GLN A 186 2.53 -42.75 -7.14
C GLN A 186 1.91 -41.96 -5.98
N GLY A 187 0.70 -41.44 -6.21
CA GLY A 187 -0.12 -40.80 -5.18
C GLY A 187 -1.34 -40.07 -5.74
N GLU A 188 -2.12 -40.72 -6.61
CA GLU A 188 -3.45 -40.23 -7.00
C GLU A 188 -4.47 -40.48 -5.88
N LYS A 189 -5.20 -39.43 -5.49
CA LYS A 189 -6.58 -39.54 -5.00
C LYS A 189 -7.46 -38.64 -5.87
N GLU A 190 -8.01 -39.26 -6.89
CA GLU A 190 -9.40 -39.19 -7.34
C GLU A 190 -10.12 -37.84 -7.11
N LYS A 191 -10.16 -37.02 -8.18
CA LYS A 191 -11.30 -36.11 -8.43
C LYS A 191 -11.75 -36.28 -9.87
N THR A 192 -12.93 -36.87 -9.96
CA THR A 192 -13.84 -36.97 -11.11
C THR A 192 -13.78 -35.78 -12.06
N THR A 193 -13.37 -36.06 -13.29
CA THR A 193 -13.52 -35.20 -14.46
C THR A 193 -14.97 -35.24 -14.93
N VAL A 194 -15.68 -34.11 -14.81
CA VAL A 194 -16.87 -33.86 -15.63
C VAL A 194 -16.39 -33.16 -16.90
N ASN A 195 -16.47 -33.89 -17.99
CA ASN A 195 -16.24 -33.39 -19.34
C ASN A 195 -17.55 -32.72 -19.80
N SER A 196 -17.53 -31.42 -20.06
CA SER A 196 -18.61 -30.74 -20.78
C SER A 196 -18.03 -29.73 -21.75
N SER A 197 -17.55 -30.24 -22.88
CA SER A 197 -17.46 -29.48 -24.12
C SER A 197 -18.88 -29.28 -24.65
N LEU A 198 -19.37 -28.04 -24.62
CA LEU A 198 -20.50 -27.60 -25.43
C LEU A 198 -20.02 -26.49 -26.38
N PRO A 199 -20.49 -26.48 -27.64
CA PRO A 199 -20.04 -25.51 -28.63
C PRO A 199 -20.58 -24.12 -28.30
N VAL A 200 -19.69 -23.13 -28.35
CA VAL A 200 -20.04 -21.70 -28.31
C VAL A 200 -20.84 -21.36 -29.58
N PRO A 201 -22.07 -20.82 -29.49
CA PRO A 201 -22.76 -20.32 -30.68
C PRO A 201 -22.06 -19.06 -31.18
N ALA A 202 -21.82 -18.99 -32.48
CA ALA A 202 -21.39 -17.77 -33.14
C ALA A 202 -22.40 -16.63 -32.87
N PRO A 203 -21.94 -15.36 -32.75
CA PRO A 203 -22.82 -14.24 -32.48
C PRO A 203 -23.82 -14.06 -33.63
N ILE A 204 -25.11 -14.13 -33.31
CA ILE A 204 -26.20 -13.81 -34.23
C ILE A 204 -26.11 -12.31 -34.54
N LYS A 205 -25.69 -11.96 -35.74
CA LYS A 205 -25.88 -10.61 -36.29
C LYS A 205 -27.36 -10.41 -36.60
N MET A 206 -28.08 -9.68 -35.75
CA MET A 206 -29.33 -9.05 -36.15
C MET A 206 -29.03 -7.75 -36.90
N PRO A 207 -29.69 -7.47 -38.04
CA PRO A 207 -29.49 -6.23 -38.78
C PRO A 207 -30.11 -5.05 -38.03
N ASP A 208 -29.34 -3.96 -37.87
CA ASP A 208 -29.68 -2.69 -37.19
C ASP A 208 -31.06 -2.11 -37.51
N ALA A 209 -31.63 -2.46 -38.67
CA ALA A 209 -32.96 -2.02 -39.08
C ALA A 209 -34.09 -2.58 -38.20
N ALA A 210 -33.97 -3.80 -37.67
CA ALA A 210 -35.02 -4.41 -36.83
C ALA A 210 -35.06 -3.80 -35.41
N MET A 211 -33.89 -3.42 -34.87
CA MET A 211 -33.79 -2.76 -33.56
C MET A 211 -34.27 -1.30 -33.63
N LYS A 212 -33.99 -0.61 -34.74
CA LYS A 212 -34.56 0.72 -35.01
C LYS A 212 -36.08 0.71 -35.11
N GLN A 213 -36.68 -0.28 -35.79
CA GLN A 213 -38.13 -0.34 -35.92
C GLN A 213 -38.84 -0.73 -34.62
N MET A 214 -38.24 -1.59 -33.78
CA MET A 214 -38.78 -1.90 -32.44
C MET A 214 -38.68 -0.71 -31.48
N ILE A 215 -37.60 0.07 -31.55
CA ILE A 215 -37.43 1.29 -30.73
C ILE A 215 -38.38 2.39 -31.22
N ILE A 216 -38.56 2.58 -32.52
CA ILE A 216 -39.52 3.54 -33.09
C ILE A 216 -40.96 3.13 -32.74
N ASN A 217 -41.33 1.85 -32.85
CA ASN A 217 -42.67 1.39 -32.49
C ASN A 217 -42.95 1.51 -30.98
N LYS A 218 -41.96 1.27 -30.11
CA LYS A 218 -42.11 1.45 -28.65
C LYS A 218 -42.19 2.94 -28.25
N TYR A 219 -41.39 3.80 -28.87
CA TYR A 219 -41.45 5.25 -28.68
C TYR A 219 -42.75 5.88 -29.21
N THR A 220 -43.31 5.35 -30.28
CA THR A 220 -44.58 5.86 -30.85
C THR A 220 -45.80 5.40 -30.06
N THR A 221 -45.82 4.17 -29.53
CA THR A 221 -46.89 3.71 -28.63
C THR A 221 -46.89 4.43 -27.27
N ASP A 222 -45.72 4.68 -26.68
CA ASP A 222 -45.61 5.44 -25.42
C ASP A 222 -45.95 6.93 -25.62
N GLN A 223 -45.66 7.51 -26.78
CA GLN A 223 -46.09 8.86 -27.11
C GLN A 223 -47.60 8.97 -27.36
N THR A 224 -48.26 7.97 -27.93
CA THR A 224 -49.72 7.99 -28.09
C THR A 224 -50.47 7.77 -26.76
N ALA A 225 -49.91 6.98 -25.83
CA ALA A 225 -50.47 6.81 -24.48
C ALA A 225 -50.25 8.07 -23.62
N SER A 226 -49.05 8.68 -23.69
CA SER A 226 -48.72 9.94 -23.01
C SER A 226 -49.51 11.14 -23.57
N LYS A 227 -49.73 11.18 -24.89
CA LYS A 227 -50.50 12.25 -25.55
C LYS A 227 -52.00 12.14 -25.28
N ASN A 228 -52.58 10.94 -25.22
CA ASN A 228 -53.98 10.77 -24.79
C ASN A 228 -54.16 11.07 -23.29
N GLN A 229 -53.17 10.79 -22.44
CA GLN A 229 -53.20 11.17 -21.02
C GLN A 229 -53.01 12.68 -20.85
N GLN A 230 -52.14 13.31 -21.64
CA GLN A 230 -52.00 14.77 -21.72
C GLN A 230 -53.26 15.44 -22.28
N ASP A 231 -53.89 14.93 -23.33
CA ASP A 231 -55.11 15.52 -23.92
C ASP A 231 -56.33 15.37 -22.99
N THR A 232 -56.37 14.34 -22.15
CA THR A 232 -57.40 14.17 -21.12
C THR A 232 -57.17 15.10 -19.93
N LEU A 233 -55.90 15.32 -19.54
CA LEU A 233 -55.51 16.32 -18.51
C LEU A 233 -55.66 17.76 -19.03
N ILE A 234 -55.44 18.02 -20.32
CA ILE A 234 -55.64 19.31 -20.97
C ILE A 234 -57.14 19.63 -21.08
N LYS A 235 -58.00 18.67 -21.40
CA LYS A 235 -59.46 18.86 -21.37
C LYS A 235 -60.01 19.11 -19.96
N GLN A 236 -59.39 18.58 -18.91
CA GLN A 236 -59.75 18.91 -17.52
C GLN A 236 -59.21 20.28 -17.07
N SER A 237 -58.20 20.84 -17.76
CA SER A 237 -57.63 22.16 -17.46
C SER A 237 -58.35 23.34 -18.12
N GLN A 238 -59.27 23.08 -19.06
CA GLN A 238 -59.93 24.13 -19.88
C GLN A 238 -61.24 24.70 -19.29
N SER A 239 -61.52 24.50 -18.01
CA SER A 239 -62.66 25.14 -17.33
C SER A 239 -62.31 25.72 -15.96
N PHE A 240 -61.07 26.16 -15.75
CA PHE A 240 -60.74 27.00 -14.60
C PHE A 240 -60.91 28.47 -15.00
N PRO A 241 -61.77 29.25 -14.32
CA PRO A 241 -61.83 30.70 -14.52
C PRO A 241 -60.43 31.30 -14.26
N GLU A 242 -60.11 32.39 -14.94
CA GLU A 242 -58.87 33.16 -14.72
C GLU A 242 -58.79 33.61 -13.26
N ASN A 243 -58.23 32.77 -12.39
CA ASN A 243 -57.88 33.16 -11.04
C ASN A 243 -56.61 34.01 -11.14
N PRO A 244 -56.53 35.17 -10.45
CA PRO A 244 -55.29 35.90 -10.35
C PRO A 244 -54.21 34.95 -9.80
N SER A 245 -53.02 34.97 -10.44
CA SER A 245 -51.86 34.19 -10.00
C SER A 245 -51.70 34.30 -8.48
N CYS A 246 -51.61 33.18 -7.77
CA CYS A 246 -51.34 33.19 -6.33
C CYS A 246 -49.98 33.83 -6.00
N LEU A 247 -49.10 33.96 -6.99
CA LEU A 247 -47.81 34.63 -6.92
C LEU A 247 -47.92 36.04 -7.54
N THR A 248 -48.19 37.05 -6.72
CA THR A 248 -48.12 38.47 -7.10
C THR A 248 -47.12 39.21 -6.23
N SER A 249 -46.77 40.45 -6.58
CA SER A 249 -45.89 41.29 -5.74
C SER A 249 -46.46 41.57 -4.34
N THR A 250 -47.76 41.39 -4.13
CA THR A 250 -48.43 41.61 -2.85
C THR A 250 -48.86 40.31 -2.16
N CYS A 251 -48.86 39.17 -2.85
CA CYS A 251 -49.36 37.89 -2.33
C CYS A 251 -48.40 36.72 -2.67
N HIS A 252 -47.99 35.96 -1.65
CA HIS A 252 -47.18 34.71 -1.69
C HIS A 252 -45.91 34.67 -2.57
N GLN A 253 -45.35 35.82 -3.00
CA GLN A 253 -44.12 35.88 -3.81
C GLN A 253 -42.93 35.12 -3.20
N THR A 254 -42.88 34.99 -1.88
CA THR A 254 -41.79 34.33 -1.15
C THR A 254 -41.77 32.81 -1.30
N ILE A 255 -42.87 32.17 -1.73
CA ILE A 255 -42.95 30.70 -1.88
C ILE A 255 -41.98 30.19 -2.95
N THR A 256 -41.63 31.00 -3.94
CA THR A 256 -40.70 30.66 -5.03
C THR A 256 -39.42 31.50 -4.99
N SER A 257 -39.00 31.92 -3.79
CA SER A 257 -37.85 32.83 -3.61
C SER A 257 -36.48 32.15 -3.65
N GLY A 258 -36.42 30.82 -3.51
CA GLY A 258 -35.17 30.06 -3.61
C GLY A 258 -34.66 29.96 -5.05
N LYS A 259 -33.37 29.61 -5.19
CA LYS A 259 -32.70 29.52 -6.51
C LYS A 259 -33.30 28.45 -7.42
N ILE A 260 -33.77 27.35 -6.86
CA ILE A 260 -34.32 26.20 -7.58
C ILE A 260 -35.78 26.05 -7.16
N ASN A 261 -36.68 26.35 -8.07
CA ASN A 261 -38.12 26.26 -7.84
C ASN A 261 -38.66 24.92 -8.32
N HIS A 262 -39.56 24.32 -7.53
CA HIS A 262 -40.30 23.14 -7.95
C HIS A 262 -41.26 23.52 -9.10
N HIS A 263 -41.30 22.73 -10.16
CA HIS A 263 -42.01 23.10 -11.40
C HIS A 263 -43.50 23.48 -11.19
N PRO A 264 -44.31 22.75 -10.40
CA PRO A 264 -45.68 23.18 -10.07
C PRO A 264 -45.75 24.53 -9.35
N ALA A 265 -44.80 24.82 -8.45
CA ALA A 265 -44.74 26.11 -7.75
C ALA A 265 -44.33 27.24 -8.70
N GLN A 266 -43.33 27.01 -9.56
CA GLN A 266 -42.87 27.99 -10.56
C GLN A 266 -43.95 28.38 -11.58
N THR A 267 -44.84 27.44 -11.91
CA THR A 267 -45.91 27.63 -12.90
C THR A 267 -47.27 28.00 -12.29
N SER A 268 -47.30 28.39 -11.02
CA SER A 268 -48.52 28.75 -10.27
C SER A 268 -49.60 27.66 -10.26
N ARG A 269 -49.21 26.38 -10.36
CA ARG A 269 -50.12 25.23 -10.28
C ARG A 269 -50.37 24.80 -8.84
N CYS A 270 -50.65 25.77 -7.96
CA CYS A 270 -50.81 25.54 -6.52
C CYS A 270 -51.91 24.50 -6.22
N LEU A 271 -52.99 24.51 -7.00
CA LEU A 271 -54.13 23.61 -6.83
C LEU A 271 -53.85 22.14 -7.20
N ALA A 272 -52.67 21.84 -7.76
CA ALA A 272 -52.24 20.46 -7.97
C ALA A 272 -51.88 19.77 -6.64
N CYS A 273 -51.48 20.55 -5.64
CA CYS A 273 -51.09 20.04 -4.32
C CYS A 273 -51.99 20.55 -3.19
N HIS A 274 -52.60 21.72 -3.38
CA HIS A 274 -53.45 22.37 -2.38
C HIS A 274 -54.91 22.37 -2.82
N GLN A 275 -55.80 22.30 -1.86
CA GLN A 275 -57.24 22.44 -2.06
C GLN A 275 -57.75 23.59 -1.20
N GLN A 276 -58.38 24.57 -1.83
CA GLN A 276 -59.05 25.64 -1.11
C GLN A 276 -60.29 25.08 -0.41
N VAL A 277 -60.36 25.24 0.91
CA VAL A 277 -61.47 24.77 1.74
C VAL A 277 -62.30 25.92 2.31
N ASN A 278 -61.74 27.14 2.37
CA ASN A 278 -62.47 28.36 2.73
C ASN A 278 -62.74 29.20 1.48
N GLN A 279 -63.97 29.69 1.32
CA GLN A 279 -64.34 30.55 0.20
C GLN A 279 -63.77 31.97 0.31
N GLN A 280 -63.43 32.44 1.52
CA GLN A 280 -62.70 33.69 1.71
C GLN A 280 -61.20 33.43 1.85
N HIS A 281 -60.38 34.15 1.08
CA HIS A 281 -58.92 34.17 1.18
C HIS A 281 -58.41 35.60 0.91
N PRO A 282 -57.53 36.19 1.76
CA PRO A 282 -56.94 35.60 2.96
C PRO A 282 -57.86 35.63 4.17
N ASP A 283 -58.03 34.49 4.85
CA ASP A 283 -58.62 34.43 6.19
C ASP A 283 -57.55 34.68 7.26
N THR A 284 -57.98 35.32 8.34
CA THR A 284 -57.17 35.62 9.53
C THR A 284 -56.64 34.39 10.24
N ALA A 285 -57.22 33.20 10.01
CA ALA A 285 -56.83 31.95 10.65
C ALA A 285 -55.82 31.10 9.86
N GLY A 286 -55.47 31.47 8.61
CA GLY A 286 -54.50 30.73 7.79
C GLY A 286 -54.93 29.31 7.40
N SER A 287 -56.23 29.00 7.49
CA SER A 287 -56.80 27.66 7.23
C SER A 287 -57.48 27.52 5.86
N ASP A 288 -57.20 28.46 4.96
CA ASP A 288 -57.87 28.57 3.65
C ASP A 288 -57.60 27.38 2.73
N PHE A 289 -56.46 26.71 2.93
CA PHE A 289 -56.00 25.61 2.10
C PHE A 289 -55.61 24.39 2.93
N GLN A 290 -55.89 23.21 2.38
CA GLN A 290 -55.40 21.91 2.86
C GLN A 290 -54.62 21.20 1.74
N LEU A 291 -53.90 20.14 2.06
CA LEU A 291 -53.24 19.31 1.04
C LEU A 291 -54.28 18.43 0.33
N ALA A 292 -54.19 18.32 -1.00
CA ALA A 292 -55.11 17.55 -1.82
C ALA A 292 -55.02 16.02 -1.60
N ALA A 293 -53.93 15.56 -0.99
CA ALA A 293 -53.72 14.19 -0.54
C ALA A 293 -52.74 14.18 0.65
N GLN A 294 -52.73 13.10 1.43
CA GLN A 294 -51.91 13.00 2.62
C GLN A 294 -50.51 12.44 2.32
N GLY A 295 -49.50 13.00 2.99
CA GLY A 295 -48.13 12.49 2.99
C GLY A 295 -47.57 12.25 1.58
N SER A 296 -46.96 11.09 1.40
CA SER A 296 -46.34 10.72 0.13
C SER A 296 -47.33 10.40 -1.00
N ASP A 297 -48.63 10.22 -0.73
CA ASP A 297 -49.64 10.00 -1.78
C ASP A 297 -49.80 11.25 -2.64
N LEU A 298 -49.59 12.43 -2.05
CA LEU A 298 -49.56 13.71 -2.76
C LEU A 298 -48.46 13.74 -3.81
N CYS A 299 -47.24 13.36 -3.41
CA CYS A 299 -46.08 13.37 -4.30
C CYS A 299 -46.19 12.28 -5.37
N ALA A 300 -46.76 11.13 -5.02
CA ALA A 300 -46.87 9.95 -5.88
C ALA A 300 -47.81 10.14 -7.09
N GLN A 301 -48.65 11.18 -7.08
CA GLN A 301 -49.48 11.54 -8.24
C GLN A 301 -48.64 11.90 -9.47
N CYS A 302 -47.41 12.39 -9.25
CA CYS A 302 -46.49 12.81 -10.32
C CYS A 302 -45.12 12.12 -10.24
N HIS A 303 -44.62 11.79 -9.04
CA HIS A 303 -43.29 11.23 -8.84
C HIS A 303 -43.35 9.75 -8.45
N PRO A 304 -42.64 8.85 -9.14
CA PRO A 304 -42.59 7.45 -8.72
C PRO A 304 -41.90 7.33 -7.35
N ARG A 305 -42.45 6.50 -6.47
CA ARG A 305 -41.78 6.16 -5.22
C ARG A 305 -40.63 5.20 -5.52
N LEU A 306 -39.41 5.64 -5.23
CA LEU A 306 -38.20 4.83 -5.36
C LEU A 306 -38.08 3.88 -4.16
N LEU A 307 -38.94 2.84 -4.13
CA LEU A 307 -39.04 1.83 -3.06
C LEU A 307 -39.11 0.39 -3.60
N GLY A 308 -38.65 0.16 -4.83
CA GLY A 308 -38.63 -1.16 -5.49
C GLY A 308 -37.39 -2.02 -5.21
N LYS A 309 -36.37 -1.52 -4.51
CA LYS A 309 -35.13 -2.26 -4.21
C LYS A 309 -35.16 -2.92 -2.84
N LYS A 310 -34.20 -3.84 -2.61
CA LYS A 310 -34.15 -4.70 -1.41
C LYS A 310 -34.09 -3.93 -0.08
N TYR A 311 -33.32 -2.84 -0.02
CA TYR A 311 -33.18 -2.01 1.15
C TYR A 311 -33.73 -0.62 0.86
N THR A 312 -34.71 -0.19 1.64
CA THR A 312 -35.32 1.13 1.54
C THR A 312 -34.94 1.96 2.75
N HIS A 313 -34.65 3.24 2.54
CA HIS A 313 -34.42 4.19 3.61
C HIS A 313 -35.75 4.51 4.30
N GLN A 314 -35.77 4.45 5.64
CA GLN A 314 -37.02 4.53 6.39
C GLN A 314 -37.82 5.82 6.14
N PRO A 315 -37.24 7.04 6.15
CA PRO A 315 -37.99 8.25 5.83
C PRO A 315 -38.62 8.23 4.44
N ALA A 316 -37.93 7.62 3.45
CA ALA A 316 -38.48 7.45 2.10
C ALA A 316 -39.62 6.43 2.08
N ARG A 317 -39.47 5.32 2.81
CA ARG A 317 -40.48 4.25 2.91
C ARG A 317 -41.76 4.74 3.58
N ASP A 318 -41.61 5.50 4.65
CA ASP A 318 -42.71 6.00 5.47
C ASP A 318 -43.34 7.27 4.86
N GLY A 319 -42.78 7.77 3.75
CA GLY A 319 -43.36 8.87 2.97
C GLY A 319 -43.10 10.25 3.55
N GLU A 320 -42.05 10.40 4.37
CA GLU A 320 -41.64 11.64 5.02
C GLU A 320 -40.82 12.54 4.07
N CYS A 321 -41.25 12.66 2.81
CA CYS A 321 -40.50 13.33 1.74
C CYS A 321 -40.10 14.76 2.11
N THR A 322 -40.97 15.47 2.84
CA THR A 322 -40.78 16.87 3.23
C THR A 322 -39.76 17.08 4.33
N ARG A 323 -39.24 16.01 4.96
CA ARG A 323 -38.09 16.13 5.88
C ARG A 323 -36.83 16.49 5.12
N CYS A 324 -36.64 15.89 3.95
CA CYS A 324 -35.46 16.10 3.13
C CYS A 324 -35.69 17.07 1.97
N HIS A 325 -36.92 17.16 1.44
CA HIS A 325 -37.25 17.97 0.27
C HIS A 325 -38.20 19.12 0.60
N ASN A 326 -37.98 20.27 -0.03
CA ASN A 326 -38.92 21.37 -0.02
C ASN A 326 -39.85 21.25 -1.25
N PRO A 327 -41.17 21.12 -1.08
CA PRO A 327 -42.09 20.95 -2.19
C PRO A 327 -42.31 22.23 -3.02
N HIS A 328 -41.76 23.37 -2.59
CA HIS A 328 -41.90 24.66 -3.27
C HIS A 328 -40.59 25.14 -3.91
N THR A 329 -39.53 25.27 -3.11
CA THR A 329 -38.27 25.87 -3.56
C THR A 329 -37.11 25.53 -2.64
N SER A 330 -35.88 25.52 -3.16
CA SER A 330 -34.65 25.41 -2.37
C SER A 330 -33.50 26.13 -3.07
N ASP A 331 -32.48 26.48 -2.31
CA ASP A 331 -31.19 26.90 -2.86
C ASP A 331 -30.30 25.72 -3.29
N SER A 332 -30.71 24.50 -2.95
CA SER A 332 -29.96 23.26 -3.16
C SER A 332 -30.57 22.38 -4.25
N PRO A 333 -29.74 21.66 -5.04
CA PRO A 333 -30.22 20.71 -6.04
C PRO A 333 -31.21 19.69 -5.46
N PHE A 334 -32.10 19.19 -6.32
CA PHE A 334 -33.16 18.24 -5.94
C PHE A 334 -34.11 18.75 -4.84
N LEU A 335 -34.19 20.07 -4.67
CA LEU A 335 -35.03 20.73 -3.67
C LEU A 335 -34.72 20.31 -2.24
N LEU A 336 -33.48 19.99 -1.91
CA LEU A 336 -33.13 19.53 -0.56
C LEU A 336 -33.30 20.65 0.48
N ASN A 337 -33.73 20.31 1.70
CA ASN A 337 -33.88 21.22 2.84
C ASN A 337 -32.52 21.58 3.48
N ILE A 338 -31.57 22.05 2.68
CA ILE A 338 -30.24 22.49 3.15
C ILE A 338 -29.83 23.79 2.45
N SER A 339 -28.97 24.57 3.07
CA SER A 339 -28.15 25.54 2.36
C SER A 339 -27.10 24.77 1.54
N ALA A 340 -26.84 25.21 0.31
CA ALA A 340 -26.21 24.47 -0.79
C ALA A 340 -24.82 23.84 -0.57
N GLU A 341 -24.24 23.97 0.62
CA GLU A 341 -22.82 23.74 0.86
C GLU A 341 -22.53 22.41 1.60
N ASN A 342 -23.53 21.77 2.24
CA ASN A 342 -23.25 20.57 3.03
C ASN A 342 -24.46 19.63 3.19
N GLN A 343 -24.51 18.50 2.45
CA GLN A 343 -25.57 17.48 2.63
C GLN A 343 -25.51 16.81 4.00
N ASN A 344 -24.36 16.86 4.67
CA ASN A 344 -24.15 16.23 5.96
C ASN A 344 -25.10 16.78 7.02
N THR A 345 -25.47 18.07 6.96
CA THR A 345 -26.37 18.68 7.97
C THR A 345 -27.73 18.00 7.96
N LEU A 346 -28.28 17.70 6.79
CA LEU A 346 -29.54 16.97 6.65
C LEU A 346 -29.44 15.55 7.17
N CYS A 347 -28.37 14.83 6.83
CA CYS A 347 -28.18 13.45 7.28
C CYS A 347 -28.03 13.37 8.80
N GLN A 348 -27.37 14.38 9.41
CA GLN A 348 -27.11 14.48 10.84
C GLN A 348 -28.34 14.73 11.69
N GLU A 349 -29.44 15.18 11.11
CA GLU A 349 -30.70 15.33 11.87
C GLU A 349 -31.16 13.98 12.46
N CYS A 350 -30.69 12.87 11.90
CA CYS A 350 -31.01 11.51 12.35
C CYS A 350 -29.80 10.57 12.49
N HIS A 351 -28.70 10.79 11.76
CA HIS A 351 -27.53 9.90 11.77
C HIS A 351 -26.36 10.48 12.55
N ASP A 352 -25.92 9.76 13.57
CA ASP A 352 -24.74 10.12 14.36
C ASP A 352 -23.46 10.10 13.51
N GLN A 353 -22.57 11.04 13.79
CA GLN A 353 -21.28 11.16 13.12
C GLN A 353 -20.18 10.50 13.94
N GLU A 354 -20.20 9.18 14.10
CA GLU A 354 -19.10 8.52 14.80
C GLU A 354 -17.73 8.85 14.18
N PHE A 355 -17.68 9.18 12.89
CA PHE A 355 -16.49 9.60 12.17
C PHE A 355 -15.99 11.02 12.47
N SER A 356 -16.82 11.92 13.01
CA SER A 356 -16.42 13.32 13.25
C SER A 356 -15.44 13.47 14.41
N THR A 357 -15.45 12.48 15.31
CA THR A 357 -14.50 12.39 16.44
C THR A 357 -13.22 11.65 16.08
N LYS A 358 -13.16 11.02 14.89
CA LYS A 358 -12.01 10.23 14.46
C LYS A 358 -10.87 11.12 13.99
N LYS A 359 -9.65 10.69 14.27
CA LYS A 359 -8.44 11.42 13.88
C LYS A 359 -8.30 11.57 12.35
N TYR A 360 -8.70 10.55 11.60
CA TYR A 360 -8.64 10.52 10.15
C TYR A 360 -10.03 10.27 9.58
N THR A 361 -10.58 11.25 8.86
CA THR A 361 -11.88 11.14 8.17
C THR A 361 -11.65 10.88 6.69
N HIS A 362 -12.47 10.01 6.10
CA HIS A 362 -12.40 9.76 4.67
C HIS A 362 -12.83 10.99 3.86
N GLY A 363 -12.13 11.30 2.77
CA GLY A 363 -12.34 12.53 1.97
C GLY A 363 -13.79 12.83 1.62
N PRO A 364 -14.54 11.92 0.96
CA PRO A 364 -15.95 12.12 0.62
C PRO A 364 -16.83 12.36 1.86
N VAL A 365 -16.54 11.69 2.97
CA VAL A 365 -17.30 11.84 4.21
C VAL A 365 -17.03 13.19 4.87
N GLY A 366 -15.77 13.63 4.92
CA GLY A 366 -15.42 14.96 5.40
C GLY A 366 -15.96 16.09 4.51
N LEU A 367 -16.32 15.80 3.25
CA LEU A 367 -17.03 16.75 2.37
C LEU A 367 -18.55 16.74 2.57
N GLY A 368 -19.07 15.88 3.44
CA GLY A 368 -20.52 15.69 3.55
C GLY A 368 -21.14 15.05 2.32
N ALA A 369 -20.34 14.41 1.48
CA ALA A 369 -20.75 13.88 0.19
C ALA A 369 -21.31 12.45 0.33
N CYS A 370 -22.22 12.25 1.30
CA CYS A 370 -22.77 10.94 1.67
C CYS A 370 -23.38 10.20 0.48
N THR A 371 -24.01 10.98 -0.42
CA THR A 371 -24.68 10.48 -1.61
C THR A 371 -23.74 9.99 -2.72
N TYR A 372 -22.42 10.07 -2.55
CA TYR A 372 -21.48 9.40 -3.46
C TYR A 372 -21.51 7.90 -3.25
N CYS A 373 -21.51 7.47 -1.99
CA CYS A 373 -21.51 6.08 -1.62
C CYS A 373 -22.91 5.54 -1.38
N HIS A 374 -23.80 6.37 -0.81
CA HIS A 374 -25.14 5.97 -0.40
C HIS A 374 -26.23 6.47 -1.36
N SER A 375 -27.32 5.71 -1.46
CA SER A 375 -28.56 6.07 -2.12
C SER A 375 -29.60 6.46 -1.07
N PRO A 376 -30.01 7.74 -0.98
CA PRO A 376 -30.90 8.23 0.09
C PRO A 376 -32.30 7.62 0.15
N HIS A 377 -32.74 6.92 -0.90
CA HIS A 377 -34.07 6.35 -0.98
C HIS A 377 -34.02 4.83 -0.88
N GLU A 378 -33.21 4.19 -1.70
CA GLU A 378 -33.19 2.73 -1.80
C GLU A 378 -31.93 2.18 -2.46
N SER A 379 -31.56 0.94 -2.12
CA SER A 379 -30.50 0.19 -2.79
C SER A 379 -30.70 -1.32 -2.67
N ASP A 380 -30.06 -2.09 -3.55
CA ASP A 380 -29.93 -3.54 -3.43
C ASP A 380 -28.82 -3.96 -2.45
N HIS A 381 -27.98 -3.02 -2.02
CA HIS A 381 -26.87 -3.25 -1.11
C HIS A 381 -27.16 -2.72 0.31
N LYS A 382 -26.70 -3.47 1.32
CA LYS A 382 -26.90 -3.15 2.73
C LYS A 382 -26.30 -1.78 3.06
N GLY A 383 -26.94 -1.04 3.96
CA GLY A 383 -26.52 0.32 4.30
C GLY A 383 -26.77 1.32 3.18
N LEU A 384 -27.66 0.99 2.22
CA LEU A 384 -28.02 1.83 1.09
C LEU A 384 -26.85 2.18 0.16
N LEU A 385 -25.80 1.35 0.09
CA LEU A 385 -24.67 1.61 -0.79
C LEU A 385 -25.09 1.54 -2.26
N LYS A 386 -24.60 2.43 -3.13
CA LYS A 386 -24.97 2.43 -4.56
C LYS A 386 -24.51 1.19 -5.32
N ASN A 387 -23.47 0.54 -4.81
CA ASN A 387 -22.85 -0.64 -5.40
C ASN A 387 -22.33 -1.56 -4.28
N ASP A 388 -21.81 -2.74 -4.61
CA ASP A 388 -21.09 -3.53 -3.63
C ASP A 388 -19.84 -2.77 -3.13
N PRO A 389 -19.39 -3.00 -1.87
CA PRO A 389 -18.31 -2.21 -1.29
C PRO A 389 -17.01 -2.19 -2.12
N GLN A 390 -16.66 -3.31 -2.77
CA GLN A 390 -15.42 -3.38 -3.53
C GLN A 390 -15.52 -2.57 -4.82
N SER A 391 -16.57 -2.80 -5.61
CA SER A 391 -16.82 -2.03 -6.84
C SER A 391 -16.94 -0.53 -6.55
N LEU A 392 -17.64 -0.17 -5.47
CA LEU A 392 -17.81 1.22 -5.06
C LEU A 392 -16.48 1.89 -4.73
N CYS A 393 -15.60 1.21 -3.98
CA CYS A 393 -14.26 1.74 -3.71
C CYS A 393 -13.45 1.93 -4.99
N PHE A 394 -13.55 0.98 -5.94
CA PHE A 394 -12.81 0.99 -7.20
C PHE A 394 -13.27 2.06 -8.20
N GLU A 395 -14.47 2.63 -8.03
CA GLU A 395 -14.92 3.78 -8.83
C GLU A 395 -13.98 5.00 -8.65
N CYS A 396 -13.35 5.14 -7.48
CA CYS A 396 -12.40 6.21 -7.18
C CYS A 396 -10.95 5.72 -7.01
N HIS A 397 -10.75 4.60 -6.32
CA HIS A 397 -9.43 3.99 -6.08
C HIS A 397 -9.03 3.10 -7.26
N THR A 398 -8.94 3.72 -8.44
CA THR A 398 -8.69 3.04 -9.71
C THR A 398 -7.28 2.47 -9.82
N ASP A 399 -6.31 3.07 -9.12
CA ASP A 399 -4.95 2.56 -8.97
C ASP A 399 -4.95 1.18 -8.28
N ILE A 400 -5.72 1.06 -7.20
CA ILE A 400 -5.87 -0.21 -6.48
C ILE A 400 -6.64 -1.21 -7.33
N ALA A 401 -7.72 -0.78 -7.98
CA ALA A 401 -8.51 -1.64 -8.87
C ALA A 401 -7.65 -2.23 -9.98
N GLN A 402 -6.83 -1.39 -10.63
CA GLN A 402 -5.96 -1.78 -11.71
C GLN A 402 -4.83 -2.69 -11.22
N GLY A 403 -4.22 -2.35 -10.09
CA GLY A 403 -3.15 -3.15 -9.50
C GLY A 403 -3.61 -4.53 -9.05
N VAL A 404 -4.80 -4.64 -8.44
CA VAL A 404 -5.42 -5.93 -8.11
C VAL A 404 -5.70 -6.74 -9.38
N LYS A 405 -6.08 -6.10 -10.49
CA LYS A 405 -6.36 -6.79 -11.76
C LYS A 405 -5.09 -7.31 -12.46
N GLU A 406 -3.99 -6.57 -12.37
CA GLU A 406 -2.75 -6.87 -13.12
C GLU A 406 -1.72 -7.67 -12.33
N SER A 407 -1.80 -7.65 -11.00
CA SER A 407 -0.77 -8.24 -10.16
C SER A 407 -0.90 -9.74 -10.02
N LEU A 408 0.24 -10.42 -10.00
CA LEU A 408 0.33 -11.86 -9.76
C LEU A 408 -0.03 -12.22 -8.32
N SER A 409 0.41 -11.40 -7.36
CA SER A 409 0.16 -11.62 -5.94
C SER A 409 -0.87 -10.63 -5.44
N ILE A 410 -2.04 -11.11 -5.04
CA ILE A 410 -3.11 -10.29 -4.47
C ILE A 410 -3.38 -10.79 -3.06
N HIS A 411 -3.56 -9.88 -2.11
CA HIS A 411 -3.88 -10.27 -0.75
C HIS A 411 -5.26 -10.93 -0.72
N LYS A 412 -5.33 -12.18 -0.23
CA LYS A 412 -6.53 -13.01 -0.32
C LYS A 412 -7.76 -12.34 0.31
N VAL A 413 -7.57 -11.61 1.41
CA VAL A 413 -8.66 -10.87 2.08
C VAL A 413 -9.25 -9.78 1.17
N VAL A 414 -8.45 -9.14 0.31
CA VAL A 414 -8.96 -8.16 -0.67
C VAL A 414 -9.89 -8.83 -1.69
N GLN A 415 -9.61 -10.09 -2.06
CA GLN A 415 -10.43 -10.84 -3.02
C GLN A 415 -11.69 -11.47 -2.40
N THR A 416 -11.67 -11.74 -1.10
CA THR A 416 -12.70 -12.57 -0.44
C THR A 416 -13.58 -11.79 0.53
N GLU A 417 -13.00 -10.90 1.34
CA GLU A 417 -13.71 -10.13 2.37
C GLU A 417 -13.85 -8.64 1.99
N GLY A 418 -13.10 -8.19 0.98
CA GLY A 418 -13.15 -6.84 0.44
C GLY A 418 -12.48 -5.79 1.34
N CYS A 419 -12.59 -4.52 0.95
CA CYS A 419 -11.84 -3.41 1.56
C CYS A 419 -12.20 -3.15 3.03
N VAL A 420 -13.48 -3.34 3.37
CA VAL A 420 -14.03 -3.03 4.70
C VAL A 420 -13.68 -4.06 5.78
N SER A 421 -12.99 -5.15 5.40
CA SER A 421 -12.35 -6.07 6.35
C SER A 421 -11.23 -5.37 7.12
N CYS A 422 -10.47 -4.50 6.44
CA CYS A 422 -9.37 -3.73 7.03
C CYS A 422 -9.67 -2.25 7.22
N HIS A 423 -10.48 -1.64 6.35
CA HIS A 423 -10.73 -0.19 6.37
C HIS A 423 -12.08 0.18 7.01
N LEU A 424 -12.11 1.35 7.66
CA LEU A 424 -13.30 2.05 8.14
C LEU A 424 -13.63 3.19 7.16
N PRO A 425 -14.60 3.01 6.25
CA PRO A 425 -14.80 3.92 5.11
C PRO A 425 -15.31 5.31 5.48
N HIS A 426 -15.75 5.53 6.73
CA HIS A 426 -16.16 6.85 7.22
C HIS A 426 -15.03 7.60 7.94
N GLY A 427 -14.29 6.91 8.80
CA GLY A 427 -13.18 7.48 9.57
C GLY A 427 -12.56 6.48 10.53
N SER A 428 -11.30 6.69 10.89
CA SER A 428 -10.56 5.89 11.88
C SER A 428 -9.56 6.74 12.67
N ASP A 429 -9.16 6.25 13.83
CA ASP A 429 -8.05 6.80 14.61
C ASP A 429 -6.69 6.31 14.09
N ALA A 430 -6.67 5.25 13.27
CA ALA A 430 -5.48 4.73 12.59
C ALA A 430 -5.30 5.38 11.20
N PRO A 431 -4.04 5.58 10.76
CA PRO A 431 -3.75 6.12 9.43
C PRO A 431 -4.29 5.21 8.32
N SER A 432 -4.51 5.79 7.14
CA SER A 432 -5.09 5.08 5.98
C SER A 432 -6.45 4.45 6.27
N LEU A 433 -7.19 4.96 7.26
CA LEU A 433 -8.51 4.49 7.67
C LEU A 433 -8.53 3.01 8.09
N LEU A 434 -7.41 2.45 8.56
CA LEU A 434 -7.38 1.07 9.04
C LEU A 434 -8.24 0.92 10.30
N LYS A 435 -8.77 -0.27 10.58
CA LYS A 435 -9.50 -0.53 11.84
C LYS A 435 -8.59 -0.35 13.06
N GLU A 436 -7.34 -0.75 12.92
CA GLU A 436 -6.30 -0.61 13.95
C GLU A 436 -4.95 -0.28 13.30
N SER A 437 -3.99 0.15 14.11
CA SER A 437 -2.64 0.50 13.66
C SER A 437 -1.58 -0.43 14.24
N GLY A 438 -0.44 -0.52 13.56
CA GLY A 438 0.70 -1.31 13.99
C GLY A 438 0.58 -2.80 13.67
N GLU A 439 1.60 -3.53 14.09
CA GLU A 439 1.83 -4.94 13.78
C GLU A 439 0.75 -5.85 14.35
N LYS A 440 0.16 -5.44 15.48
CA LYS A 440 -0.93 -6.17 16.13
C LYS A 440 -2.13 -6.33 15.22
N PHE A 441 -2.42 -5.35 14.38
CA PHE A 441 -3.51 -5.46 13.41
C PHE A 441 -3.25 -6.60 12.42
N CYS A 442 -2.03 -6.71 11.90
CA CYS A 442 -1.65 -7.81 11.01
C CYS A 442 -1.75 -9.17 11.72
N PHE A 443 -1.33 -9.23 12.99
CA PHE A 443 -1.36 -10.45 13.80
C PHE A 443 -2.76 -10.95 14.15
N THR A 444 -3.80 -10.13 14.00
CA THR A 444 -5.20 -10.61 14.15
C THR A 444 -5.54 -11.76 13.19
N CYS A 445 -4.85 -11.83 12.04
CA CYS A 445 -4.99 -12.91 11.06
C CYS A 445 -3.69 -13.69 10.81
N HIS A 446 -2.52 -13.11 11.09
CA HIS A 446 -1.20 -13.72 10.88
C HIS A 446 -0.55 -14.14 12.20
N ASP A 447 -1.23 -15.03 12.93
CA ASP A 447 -0.83 -15.54 14.25
C ASP A 447 0.46 -16.38 14.19
N ASP A 448 0.65 -17.13 13.10
CA ASP A 448 1.85 -17.91 12.83
C ASP A 448 3.11 -17.02 12.75
N ILE A 449 2.98 -15.85 12.11
CA ILE A 449 4.04 -14.85 12.03
C ILE A 449 4.25 -14.17 13.38
N GLU A 450 3.18 -13.84 14.11
CA GLU A 450 3.28 -13.29 15.47
C GLU A 450 4.08 -14.22 16.37
N ASP A 451 3.71 -15.50 16.40
CA ASP A 451 4.34 -16.52 17.22
C ASP A 451 5.82 -16.67 16.88
N LYS A 452 6.14 -16.76 15.59
CA LYS A 452 7.52 -16.84 15.12
C LYS A 452 8.31 -15.61 15.53
N PHE A 453 7.79 -14.42 15.25
CA PHE A 453 8.46 -13.15 15.53
C PHE A 453 8.73 -12.99 17.04
N ASN A 454 7.74 -13.34 17.87
CA ASN A 454 7.84 -13.21 19.33
C ASN A 454 8.82 -14.21 19.94
N LYS A 455 8.80 -15.47 19.49
CA LYS A 455 9.66 -16.57 20.00
C LYS A 455 11.08 -16.56 19.42
N SER A 456 11.33 -15.78 18.36
CA SER A 456 12.63 -15.74 17.69
C SER A 456 13.74 -15.14 18.56
N ARG A 457 14.90 -15.82 18.56
CA ARG A 457 16.14 -15.32 19.19
C ARG A 457 16.73 -14.16 18.39
N SER A 458 16.75 -14.30 17.08
CA SER A 458 17.16 -13.25 16.13
C SER A 458 15.90 -12.66 15.52
N LYS A 459 15.58 -11.42 15.86
CA LYS A 459 14.47 -10.68 15.26
C LYS A 459 15.01 -9.76 14.18
N HIS A 460 14.32 -9.68 13.05
CA HIS A 460 14.80 -8.86 11.95
C HIS A 460 14.55 -7.37 12.25
N GLY A 461 15.60 -6.56 12.18
CA GLY A 461 15.55 -5.13 12.51
C GLY A 461 14.55 -4.34 11.64
N GLY A 462 14.36 -4.75 10.39
CA GLY A 462 13.43 -4.08 9.46
C GLY A 462 11.98 -4.06 9.92
N ALA A 463 11.57 -5.02 10.75
CA ALA A 463 10.22 -5.07 11.32
C ALA A 463 9.94 -3.95 12.34
N TYR A 464 10.98 -3.29 12.87
CA TYR A 464 10.87 -2.20 13.83
C TYR A 464 10.99 -0.81 13.21
N LEU A 465 11.09 -0.72 11.88
CA LEU A 465 11.06 0.55 11.17
C LEU A 465 9.62 1.11 11.16
N ASP A 466 9.46 2.40 10.85
CA ASP A 466 8.18 3.13 10.96
C ASP A 466 6.99 2.44 10.25
N LYS A 467 7.24 1.80 9.11
CA LYS A 467 6.20 1.08 8.33
C LYS A 467 6.06 -0.39 8.73
N GLN A 468 6.91 -0.89 9.64
CA GLN A 468 6.88 -2.25 10.18
C GLN A 468 6.77 -3.31 9.07
N CYS A 469 5.72 -4.14 9.06
CA CYS A 469 5.44 -5.13 8.01
C CYS A 469 5.38 -4.48 6.61
N GLY A 470 4.80 -3.28 6.52
CA GLY A 470 4.70 -2.49 5.29
C GLY A 470 6.03 -1.95 4.76
N THR A 471 7.12 -2.10 5.52
CA THR A 471 8.48 -1.86 5.02
C THR A 471 8.84 -2.84 3.91
N CYS A 472 8.35 -4.08 4.03
CA CYS A 472 8.64 -5.16 3.10
C CYS A 472 7.43 -5.57 2.24
N HIS A 473 6.20 -5.40 2.75
CA HIS A 473 4.99 -5.89 2.10
C HIS A 473 4.04 -4.79 1.60
N GLN A 474 3.32 -5.08 0.53
CA GLN A 474 2.16 -4.33 0.04
C GLN A 474 0.87 -5.06 0.44
N PRO A 475 0.03 -4.50 1.32
CA PRO A 475 -1.11 -5.21 1.89
C PRO A 475 -2.27 -5.46 0.90
N HIS A 476 -2.27 -4.83 -0.27
CA HIS A 476 -3.33 -5.00 -1.27
C HIS A 476 -2.94 -6.01 -2.35
N TYR A 477 -1.85 -5.71 -3.05
CA TYR A 477 -1.35 -6.50 -4.17
C TYR A 477 0.13 -6.19 -4.38
N SER A 478 0.81 -7.05 -5.12
CA SER A 478 2.16 -6.82 -5.61
C SER A 478 2.42 -7.60 -6.89
N PRO A 479 3.21 -7.05 -7.84
CA PRO A 479 3.74 -7.84 -8.95
C PRO A 479 4.73 -8.93 -8.49
N TYR A 480 5.18 -8.88 -7.23
CA TYR A 480 6.11 -9.82 -6.64
C TYR A 480 5.39 -10.80 -5.72
N GLU A 481 5.88 -12.05 -5.69
CA GLU A 481 5.33 -13.08 -4.81
C GLU A 481 5.34 -12.64 -3.34
N LYS A 482 4.44 -13.24 -2.54
CA LYS A 482 4.32 -12.96 -1.09
C LYS A 482 4.11 -11.48 -0.78
N LEU A 483 3.50 -10.75 -1.71
CA LEU A 483 3.17 -9.33 -1.57
C LEU A 483 4.39 -8.44 -1.28
N LEU A 484 5.57 -8.77 -1.78
CA LEU A 484 6.76 -7.96 -1.50
C LEU A 484 6.74 -6.59 -2.19
N ASN A 485 7.39 -5.59 -1.62
CA ASN A 485 7.52 -4.25 -2.22
C ASN A 485 8.45 -4.25 -3.46
N ASN A 486 9.35 -5.22 -3.56
CA ASN A 486 10.29 -5.39 -4.66
C ASN A 486 10.64 -6.89 -4.85
N LYS A 487 11.39 -7.25 -5.90
CA LYS A 487 12.06 -8.55 -5.98
C LYS A 487 12.88 -8.77 -4.71
N GLN A 488 12.96 -10.01 -4.24
CA GLN A 488 13.52 -10.31 -2.92
C GLN A 488 14.93 -9.75 -2.73
N LEU A 489 15.86 -10.03 -3.66
CA LEU A 489 17.22 -9.52 -3.56
C LEU A 489 17.26 -7.99 -3.50
N ASP A 490 16.55 -7.32 -4.41
CA ASP A 490 16.50 -5.86 -4.50
C ASP A 490 15.90 -5.22 -3.24
N LEU A 491 14.88 -5.86 -2.65
CA LEU A 491 14.29 -5.46 -1.38
C LEU A 491 15.28 -5.60 -0.22
N CYS A 492 16.03 -6.68 -0.17
CA CYS A 492 17.03 -6.88 0.88
C CYS A 492 18.16 -5.84 0.74
N ILE A 493 18.73 -5.68 -0.45
CA ILE A 493 19.85 -4.76 -0.66
C ILE A 493 19.45 -3.29 -0.59
N SER A 494 18.17 -2.93 -0.69
CA SER A 494 17.75 -1.53 -0.48
C SER A 494 18.11 -1.02 0.93
N CYS A 495 18.24 -1.91 1.91
CA CYS A 495 18.76 -1.59 3.24
C CYS A 495 20.15 -2.20 3.47
N HIS A 496 20.45 -3.36 2.88
CA HIS A 496 21.75 -4.05 3.00
C HIS A 496 22.82 -3.54 1.99
N SER A 497 22.84 -2.24 1.69
CA SER A 497 23.76 -1.61 0.72
C SER A 497 24.59 -0.45 1.28
N ASP A 498 24.38 -0.06 2.53
CA ASP A 498 24.94 1.18 3.07
C ASP A 498 26.47 1.19 3.13
N LYS A 499 27.08 2.22 2.52
CA LYS A 499 28.52 2.42 2.52
C LYS A 499 28.96 2.83 3.93
N LYS A 500 29.67 1.92 4.62
CA LYS A 500 30.33 2.16 5.92
C LYS A 500 29.37 2.59 7.03
N SER A 501 28.36 1.78 7.33
CA SER A 501 27.76 1.97 8.65
C SER A 501 28.73 1.51 9.73
N THR A 502 29.28 2.47 10.47
CA THR A 502 30.15 2.26 11.63
C THR A 502 29.36 1.90 12.89
N SER A 503 28.03 1.87 12.80
CA SER A 503 27.15 1.47 13.89
C SER A 503 27.12 -0.05 14.02
N ALA A 504 27.36 -0.55 15.23
CA ALA A 504 27.22 -1.97 15.56
C ALA A 504 25.82 -2.55 15.27
N LYS A 505 24.82 -1.68 15.05
CA LYS A 505 23.41 -2.04 14.78
C LYS A 505 23.05 -2.05 13.29
N ALA A 506 23.97 -1.69 12.41
CA ALA A 506 23.64 -1.54 11.01
C ALA A 506 23.66 -2.85 10.22
N PRO A 507 22.83 -2.95 9.18
CA PRO A 507 22.81 -4.12 8.33
C PRO A 507 24.18 -4.31 7.65
N LYS A 508 24.61 -5.57 7.53
CA LYS A 508 25.78 -5.90 6.72
C LYS A 508 25.56 -5.41 5.29
N ASN A 509 26.61 -4.84 4.70
CA ASN A 509 26.59 -4.40 3.30
C ASN A 509 26.75 -5.59 2.35
N ILE A 510 25.66 -6.34 2.18
CA ILE A 510 25.59 -7.47 1.26
C ILE A 510 25.76 -6.99 -0.19
N ALA A 511 25.23 -5.82 -0.55
CA ALA A 511 25.37 -5.29 -1.90
C ALA A 511 26.84 -5.10 -2.32
N LEU A 512 27.74 -4.81 -1.39
CA LEU A 512 29.17 -4.75 -1.64
C LEU A 512 29.79 -6.14 -1.79
N GLU A 513 29.38 -7.11 -0.97
CA GLU A 513 29.84 -8.50 -1.09
C GLU A 513 29.49 -9.08 -2.46
N LEU A 514 28.30 -8.80 -2.98
CA LEU A 514 27.82 -9.31 -4.27
C LEU A 514 28.55 -8.72 -5.50
N LYS A 515 29.44 -7.74 -5.31
CA LYS A 515 30.31 -7.24 -6.39
C LYS A 515 31.54 -8.11 -6.63
N LYS A 516 31.78 -9.11 -5.78
CA LYS A 516 32.91 -10.02 -5.89
C LYS A 516 32.71 -11.01 -7.03
N THR A 517 33.82 -11.62 -7.45
CA THR A 517 33.91 -12.42 -8.68
C THR A 517 32.98 -13.64 -8.70
N PHE A 518 32.92 -14.40 -7.60
CA PHE A 518 32.11 -15.61 -7.49
C PHE A 518 30.97 -15.36 -6.51
N VAL A 519 29.74 -15.40 -7.01
CA VAL A 519 28.52 -15.30 -6.19
C VAL A 519 27.96 -16.69 -5.94
N HIS A 520 27.52 -16.96 -4.72
CA HIS A 520 26.89 -18.23 -4.37
C HIS A 520 25.57 -18.37 -5.10
N GLU A 521 25.33 -19.54 -5.68
CA GLU A 521 24.27 -19.76 -6.68
C GLU A 521 22.86 -19.36 -6.18
N PRO A 522 22.38 -19.76 -4.99
CA PRO A 522 21.08 -19.31 -4.49
C PRO A 522 20.98 -17.79 -4.36
N VAL A 523 22.08 -17.14 -3.98
CA VAL A 523 22.15 -15.68 -3.84
C VAL A 523 22.18 -15.00 -5.21
N ALA A 524 22.85 -15.60 -6.20
CA ALA A 524 22.86 -15.13 -7.59
C ALA A 524 21.47 -15.22 -8.24
N GLN A 525 20.68 -16.23 -7.87
CA GLN A 525 19.27 -16.34 -8.25
C GLN A 525 18.36 -15.36 -7.49
N GLY A 526 18.88 -14.68 -6.47
CA GLY A 526 18.14 -13.75 -5.63
C GLY A 526 17.33 -14.39 -4.51
N ASP A 527 17.49 -15.69 -4.25
CA ASP A 527 16.87 -16.39 -3.13
C ASP A 527 17.65 -16.17 -1.83
N CYS A 528 17.32 -15.08 -1.17
CA CYS A 528 17.81 -14.77 0.16
C CYS A 528 17.08 -15.62 1.23
N SER A 529 15.81 -15.96 0.97
CA SER A 529 14.96 -16.66 1.95
C SER A 529 15.26 -18.14 2.12
N GLY A 530 15.95 -18.77 1.16
CA GLY A 530 16.40 -20.16 1.29
C GLY A 530 17.30 -20.36 2.51
N CYS A 531 18.12 -19.35 2.84
CA CYS A 531 19.00 -19.38 4.00
C CYS A 531 18.56 -18.48 5.16
N HIS A 532 17.79 -17.41 4.90
CA HIS A 532 17.36 -16.45 5.92
C HIS A 532 15.84 -16.42 6.12
N ASP A 533 15.38 -16.39 7.36
CA ASP A 533 13.98 -16.11 7.71
C ASP A 533 13.80 -14.62 8.07
N PRO A 534 13.23 -13.79 7.17
CA PRO A 534 13.09 -12.35 7.39
C PRO A 534 12.10 -11.99 8.51
N HIS A 535 11.28 -12.94 8.98
CA HIS A 535 10.34 -12.74 10.08
C HIS A 535 10.96 -13.07 11.45
N GLY A 536 12.17 -13.59 11.47
CA GLY A 536 12.86 -14.00 12.69
C GLY A 536 13.22 -15.47 12.71
N SER A 537 14.26 -15.80 13.45
CA SER A 537 14.70 -17.18 13.63
C SER A 537 15.19 -17.44 15.06
N LYS A 538 15.10 -18.71 15.48
CA LYS A 538 15.79 -19.22 16.68
C LYS A 538 17.32 -19.26 16.51
N PHE A 539 17.81 -19.23 15.27
CA PHE A 539 19.22 -19.23 14.93
C PHE A 539 19.78 -17.81 14.77
N LEU A 540 21.09 -17.65 14.95
CA LEU A 540 21.77 -16.36 14.77
C LEU A 540 21.65 -15.88 13.33
N LYS A 541 21.68 -14.55 13.12
CA LYS A 541 21.69 -13.92 11.77
C LYS A 541 20.50 -14.34 10.90
N LEU A 542 19.36 -14.62 11.54
CA LEU A 542 18.11 -15.00 10.89
C LEU A 542 18.21 -16.28 10.07
N LEU A 543 19.15 -17.18 10.34
CA LEU A 543 19.32 -18.38 9.52
C LEU A 543 18.11 -19.33 9.64
N THR A 544 17.73 -20.02 8.58
CA THR A 544 16.63 -21.00 8.58
C THR A 544 17.00 -22.31 9.28
N GLY A 545 18.29 -22.61 9.37
CA GLY A 545 18.86 -23.80 10.00
C GLY A 545 20.03 -23.48 10.96
N PRO A 546 20.46 -24.47 11.76
CA PRO A 546 21.60 -24.32 12.64
C PRO A 546 22.89 -24.12 11.83
N TYR A 547 23.74 -23.21 12.33
CA TYR A 547 25.09 -23.00 11.82
C TYR A 547 25.97 -22.35 12.89
N PRO A 548 27.20 -22.86 13.15
CA PRO A 548 28.08 -22.29 14.16
C PRO A 548 28.69 -20.95 13.72
N ASP A 549 28.50 -19.90 14.54
CA ASP A 549 29.10 -18.58 14.28
C ASP A 549 30.52 -18.42 14.84
N THR A 550 31.21 -19.50 15.19
CA THR A 550 32.57 -19.48 15.70
C THR A 550 33.57 -19.90 14.63
N PHE A 551 34.85 -19.59 14.84
CA PHE A 551 35.94 -20.08 13.99
C PHE A 551 36.10 -21.61 14.13
N TYR A 552 36.13 -22.08 15.39
CA TYR A 552 36.17 -23.49 15.75
C TYR A 552 34.83 -23.96 16.30
N ALA A 553 34.41 -25.16 15.91
CA ALA A 553 33.31 -25.89 16.52
C ALA A 553 33.68 -27.38 16.60
N PRO A 554 33.23 -28.10 17.65
CA PRO A 554 33.16 -29.56 17.62
C PRO A 554 32.39 -30.01 16.38
N TYR A 555 32.89 -31.04 15.70
CA TYR A 555 32.12 -31.63 14.61
C TYR A 555 30.87 -32.31 15.15
N ASP A 556 29.73 -31.86 14.68
CA ASP A 556 28.43 -32.44 14.86
C ASP A 556 27.68 -32.22 13.54
N GLN A 557 27.07 -33.27 13.01
CA GLN A 557 26.44 -33.23 11.69
C GLN A 557 25.26 -32.25 11.67
N ASP A 558 24.52 -32.17 12.76
CA ASP A 558 23.29 -31.38 12.85
C ASP A 558 23.61 -29.88 13.01
N LEU A 559 24.82 -29.54 13.48
CA LEU A 559 25.28 -28.14 13.56
C LEU A 559 25.38 -27.46 12.19
N TYR A 560 25.45 -28.21 11.09
CA TYR A 560 25.64 -27.70 9.74
C TYR A 560 24.42 -27.96 8.83
N ASP A 561 23.28 -28.34 9.39
CA ASP A 561 22.08 -28.69 8.61
C ASP A 561 21.63 -27.58 7.66
N LEU A 562 21.88 -26.30 7.98
CA LEU A 562 21.65 -25.21 7.04
C LEU A 562 22.35 -25.47 5.69
N CYS A 563 23.64 -25.80 5.73
CA CYS A 563 24.44 -26.04 4.53
C CYS A 563 24.07 -27.38 3.89
N PHE A 564 23.84 -28.40 4.72
CA PHE A 564 23.55 -29.75 4.24
C PHE A 564 22.13 -29.95 3.70
N SER A 565 21.28 -28.92 3.78
CA SER A 565 20.03 -28.88 3.03
C SER A 565 20.26 -28.95 1.50
N CYS A 566 21.41 -28.44 1.03
CA CYS A 566 21.79 -28.43 -0.39
C CYS A 566 23.14 -29.10 -0.69
N HIS A 567 24.06 -29.16 0.28
CA HIS A 567 25.37 -29.78 0.12
C HIS A 567 25.41 -31.19 0.70
N ASP A 568 26.15 -32.09 0.04
CA ASP A 568 26.30 -33.47 0.48
C ASP A 568 27.01 -33.58 1.84
N LYS A 569 26.42 -34.33 2.78
CA LYS A 569 27.00 -34.61 4.10
C LYS A 569 28.31 -35.41 4.01
N GLU A 570 28.51 -36.18 2.93
CA GLU A 570 29.76 -36.90 2.63
C GLU A 570 30.98 -35.99 2.52
N LEU A 571 30.79 -34.68 2.31
CA LEU A 571 31.86 -33.69 2.39
C LEU A 571 32.62 -33.76 3.71
N LEU A 572 31.91 -34.03 4.82
CA LEU A 572 32.48 -34.06 6.16
C LEU A 572 32.48 -35.46 6.79
N THR A 573 31.60 -36.38 6.40
CA THR A 573 31.55 -37.71 7.03
C THR A 573 32.57 -38.68 6.43
N SER A 574 32.88 -38.57 5.14
CA SER A 574 33.79 -39.49 4.45
C SER A 574 35.25 -39.09 4.64
N GLN A 575 36.05 -39.94 5.30
CA GLN A 575 37.50 -39.74 5.41
C GLN A 575 38.22 -39.88 4.06
N ASN A 576 37.70 -40.76 3.20
CA ASN A 576 38.19 -40.99 1.85
C ASN A 576 37.05 -40.85 0.84
N THR A 577 37.33 -40.22 -0.31
CA THR A 577 36.33 -40.04 -1.37
C THR A 577 36.99 -39.84 -2.74
N SER A 578 36.28 -40.23 -3.80
CA SER A 578 36.60 -39.85 -5.18
C SER A 578 35.58 -38.89 -5.79
N LYS A 579 34.40 -38.75 -5.16
CA LYS A 579 33.22 -38.05 -5.73
C LYS A 579 32.72 -36.88 -4.87
N ALA A 580 32.76 -37.00 -3.54
CA ALA A 580 32.14 -36.03 -2.65
C ALA A 580 32.81 -34.65 -2.73
N THR A 581 34.12 -34.59 -3.00
CA THR A 581 34.83 -33.31 -3.17
C THR A 581 36.00 -33.40 -4.12
N SER A 582 36.30 -32.27 -4.77
CA SER A 582 37.55 -32.07 -5.52
C SER A 582 38.72 -31.61 -4.64
N PHE A 583 38.46 -31.21 -3.38
CA PHE A 583 39.49 -30.84 -2.41
C PHE A 583 39.93 -32.07 -1.61
N ARG A 584 40.72 -32.92 -2.28
CA ARG A 584 41.21 -34.20 -1.78
C ARG A 584 42.64 -34.48 -2.27
N ASN A 585 43.44 -35.21 -1.50
CA ASN A 585 44.79 -35.62 -1.88
C ASN A 585 44.82 -37.14 -2.06
N GLY A 586 44.90 -37.61 -3.30
CA GLY A 586 44.47 -38.97 -3.64
C GLY A 586 43.03 -39.19 -3.15
N PRO A 587 42.73 -40.30 -2.47
CA PRO A 587 41.41 -40.52 -1.88
C PRO A 587 41.16 -39.68 -0.61
N ALA A 588 42.18 -39.15 0.05
CA ALA A 588 42.02 -38.51 1.36
C ALA A 588 41.23 -37.18 1.25
N ASN A 589 40.08 -37.13 1.91
CA ASN A 589 39.18 -35.97 1.91
C ASN A 589 39.73 -34.87 2.81
N LEU A 590 40.11 -33.73 2.22
CA LEU A 590 40.69 -32.63 2.98
C LEU A 590 39.62 -31.79 3.69
N HIS A 591 38.35 -31.81 3.29
CA HIS A 591 37.30 -31.16 4.08
C HIS A 591 37.11 -31.85 5.43
N ASN A 592 36.98 -33.18 5.43
CA ASN A 592 36.91 -34.00 6.64
C ASN A 592 38.10 -33.74 7.57
N LEU A 593 39.33 -33.69 7.04
CA LEU A 593 40.53 -33.42 7.84
C LEU A 593 40.50 -32.09 8.60
N HIS A 594 39.86 -31.05 8.07
CA HIS A 594 39.84 -29.72 8.67
C HIS A 594 38.60 -29.45 9.53
N ALA A 595 37.45 -29.94 9.10
CA ALA A 595 36.15 -29.62 9.71
C ALA A 595 35.67 -30.72 10.65
N SER A 596 35.99 -32.00 10.40
CA SER A 596 35.48 -33.14 11.17
C SER A 596 36.36 -33.51 12.37
N ILE A 597 36.83 -32.49 13.10
CA ILE A 597 37.70 -32.67 14.27
C ILE A 597 36.83 -32.54 15.55
N PRO A 598 36.85 -33.52 16.47
CA PRO A 598 35.95 -33.55 17.63
C PRO A 598 35.98 -32.32 18.55
N ARG A 599 37.11 -31.62 18.65
CA ARG A 599 37.24 -30.43 19.53
C ARG A 599 37.46 -29.12 18.80
N LYS A 600 38.15 -29.14 17.66
CA LYS A 600 38.64 -27.92 16.97
C LYS A 600 38.43 -28.02 15.46
N GLY A 601 37.26 -28.48 15.04
CA GLY A 601 36.84 -28.46 13.64
C GLY A 601 36.72 -27.01 13.15
N ARG A 602 37.25 -26.70 11.97
CA ARG A 602 37.06 -25.39 11.35
C ARG A 602 35.68 -25.34 10.72
N THR A 603 34.90 -24.31 11.05
CA THR A 603 33.59 -24.10 10.43
C THR A 603 33.74 -23.73 8.95
N CYS A 604 32.73 -23.99 8.12
CA CYS A 604 32.82 -23.72 6.67
C CYS A 604 33.17 -22.26 6.37
N LYS A 605 32.64 -21.31 7.15
CA LYS A 605 32.88 -19.86 7.03
C LYS A 605 34.32 -19.45 7.32
N THR A 606 35.10 -20.32 7.97
CA THR A 606 36.53 -20.10 8.18
C THR A 606 37.27 -20.07 6.84
N CYS A 607 36.83 -20.89 5.88
CA CYS A 607 37.44 -21.00 4.56
C CYS A 607 36.58 -20.39 3.45
N HIS A 608 35.25 -20.35 3.59
CA HIS A 608 34.32 -19.90 2.56
C HIS A 608 33.58 -18.61 2.94
N GLN A 609 33.27 -17.77 1.94
CA GLN A 609 32.31 -16.68 2.08
C GLN A 609 30.96 -17.11 1.46
N PRO A 610 29.92 -17.35 2.28
CA PRO A 610 28.70 -18.01 1.82
C PRO A 610 27.80 -17.16 0.90
N HIS A 611 28.06 -15.86 0.77
CA HIS A 611 27.34 -15.01 -0.20
C HIS A 611 28.13 -14.85 -1.50
N ALA A 612 29.36 -14.34 -1.40
CA ALA A 612 30.21 -14.11 -2.56
C ALA A 612 31.67 -13.95 -2.14
N SER A 613 32.61 -14.32 -3.02
CA SER A 613 34.05 -14.19 -2.82
C SER A 613 34.82 -13.94 -4.11
N ASP A 614 36.01 -13.35 -4.00
CA ASP A 614 36.94 -13.25 -5.14
C ASP A 614 37.78 -14.51 -5.33
N GLY A 615 37.79 -15.40 -4.32
CA GLY A 615 38.40 -16.71 -4.43
C GLY A 615 37.52 -17.73 -5.16
N PRO A 616 38.11 -18.60 -5.99
CA PRO A 616 37.35 -19.67 -6.65
C PRO A 616 36.68 -20.57 -5.61
N LYS A 617 35.52 -21.13 -5.97
CA LYS A 617 34.69 -21.96 -5.06
C LYS A 617 34.35 -21.23 -3.75
N LEU A 618 34.13 -19.92 -3.82
CA LEU A 618 33.78 -19.04 -2.70
C LEU A 618 34.83 -19.01 -1.58
N ILE A 619 36.10 -19.29 -1.87
CA ILE A 619 37.15 -19.24 -0.85
C ILE A 619 37.41 -17.81 -0.38
N ASN A 620 37.39 -17.61 0.93
CA ASN A 620 37.65 -16.35 1.61
C ASN A 620 39.13 -15.94 1.49
N GLN A 621 39.52 -15.29 0.39
CA GLN A 621 40.90 -14.83 0.17
C GLN A 621 41.35 -13.80 1.21
N THR A 622 40.45 -12.89 1.60
CA THR A 622 40.69 -11.90 2.66
C THR A 622 40.86 -12.53 4.03
N GLY A 623 40.48 -13.80 4.18
CA GLY A 623 40.69 -14.55 5.40
C GLY A 623 39.60 -14.40 6.45
N SER A 624 39.72 -15.24 7.47
CA SER A 624 38.84 -15.21 8.65
C SER A 624 39.60 -14.66 9.84
N TYR A 625 38.90 -13.96 10.72
CA TYR A 625 39.49 -13.44 11.95
C TYR A 625 39.64 -14.55 12.99
N PHE A 626 40.82 -14.62 13.59
CA PHE A 626 41.13 -15.42 14.76
C PHE A 626 41.64 -14.49 15.88
N GLY A 627 40.73 -14.05 16.74
CA GLY A 627 40.97 -12.88 17.59
C GLY A 627 41.18 -11.64 16.71
N GLU A 628 42.22 -10.87 16.99
CA GLU A 628 42.60 -9.68 16.21
C GLU A 628 43.34 -10.02 14.89
N TRP A 629 43.75 -11.28 14.71
CA TRP A 629 44.53 -11.67 13.54
C TRP A 629 43.63 -12.07 12.36
N GLN A 630 43.75 -11.34 11.25
CA GLN A 630 43.08 -11.67 9.99
C GLN A 630 43.93 -12.66 9.17
N MET A 631 43.49 -13.91 9.09
CA MET A 631 44.22 -14.99 8.43
C MET A 631 43.80 -15.15 6.97
N SER A 632 44.53 -14.53 6.04
CA SER A 632 44.29 -14.71 4.60
C SER A 632 44.46 -16.17 4.16
N ILE A 633 43.77 -16.53 3.08
CA ILE A 633 43.84 -17.86 2.48
C ILE A 633 44.21 -17.71 1.01
N SER A 634 45.42 -18.14 0.65
CA SER A 634 45.80 -18.27 -0.76
C SER A 634 45.47 -19.68 -1.24
N PHE A 635 44.42 -19.79 -2.04
CA PHE A 635 43.97 -21.05 -2.61
C PHE A 635 44.02 -20.99 -4.13
N THR A 636 44.67 -21.97 -4.75
CA THR A 636 44.74 -22.13 -6.19
C THR A 636 44.31 -23.53 -6.59
N THR A 637 43.61 -23.65 -7.70
CA THR A 637 43.16 -24.93 -8.27
C THR A 637 43.90 -25.22 -9.56
N THR A 638 44.24 -26.48 -9.77
CA THR A 638 44.73 -27.01 -11.06
C THR A 638 43.77 -28.10 -11.55
N THR A 639 43.95 -28.56 -12.79
CA THR A 639 43.12 -29.59 -13.42
C THR A 639 42.95 -30.84 -12.57
N ASN A 640 44.01 -31.26 -11.85
CA ASN A 640 44.01 -32.47 -11.02
C ASN A 640 44.35 -32.19 -9.54
N GLY A 641 44.37 -30.94 -9.09
CA GLY A 641 44.82 -30.64 -7.74
C GLY A 641 44.76 -29.17 -7.38
N GLY A 642 45.77 -28.71 -6.63
CA GLY A 642 45.92 -27.31 -6.29
C GLY A 642 46.87 -27.08 -5.12
N THR A 643 46.90 -25.83 -4.65
CA THR A 643 47.68 -25.45 -3.48
C THR A 643 46.82 -24.63 -2.51
N CYS A 644 47.10 -24.76 -1.22
CA CYS A 644 46.46 -23.98 -0.16
C CYS A 644 47.53 -23.49 0.82
N MET A 645 47.54 -22.19 1.07
CA MET A 645 48.38 -21.55 2.07
C MET A 645 47.50 -20.64 2.94
N PRO A 646 46.95 -21.16 4.05
CA PRO A 646 46.33 -20.35 5.08
C PRO A 646 47.39 -19.82 6.05
N GLY A 647 47.00 -18.92 6.96
CA GLY A 647 47.87 -18.55 8.10
C GLY A 647 48.26 -19.73 9.03
N CYS A 648 47.54 -20.87 9.01
CA CYS A 648 47.75 -21.96 9.95
C CYS A 648 48.91 -22.92 9.63
N HIS A 649 49.27 -23.08 8.36
CA HIS A 649 50.32 -24.01 7.94
C HIS A 649 51.04 -23.46 6.70
N ARG A 650 52.29 -23.90 6.47
CA ARG A 650 53.02 -23.58 5.23
C ARG A 650 52.23 -23.99 3.99
N LYS A 651 52.52 -23.42 2.82
CA LYS A 651 51.87 -23.81 1.56
C LYS A 651 51.86 -25.34 1.40
N MET A 652 50.68 -25.92 1.24
CA MET A 652 50.48 -27.35 1.01
C MET A 652 49.94 -27.57 -0.39
N GLU A 653 50.41 -28.63 -1.02
CA GLU A 653 49.92 -29.08 -2.32
C GLU A 653 49.00 -30.30 -2.16
N TYR A 654 48.09 -30.46 -3.12
CA TYR A 654 47.28 -31.66 -3.23
C TYR A 654 47.12 -32.05 -4.69
N ASN A 655 47.09 -33.35 -4.94
CA ASN A 655 46.79 -33.89 -6.25
C ASN A 655 45.83 -35.09 -6.09
N ARG A 656 44.85 -35.15 -6.98
CA ARG A 656 43.72 -36.07 -6.94
C ARG A 656 44.06 -37.46 -7.49
N ASP A 657 45.03 -37.55 -8.40
CA ASP A 657 45.40 -38.79 -9.06
C ASP A 657 46.60 -39.43 -8.36
N HIS A 658 47.54 -38.60 -7.91
CA HIS A 658 48.74 -39.01 -7.20
C HIS A 658 48.84 -38.26 -5.87
N ALA A 659 48.62 -38.96 -4.75
CA ALA A 659 48.70 -38.34 -3.45
C ALA A 659 50.08 -37.74 -3.21
N ILE A 660 50.13 -36.45 -2.87
CA ILE A 660 51.37 -35.76 -2.52
C ILE A 660 51.73 -36.12 -1.08
N ASP A 661 52.95 -36.61 -0.87
CA ASP A 661 53.48 -36.81 0.49
C ASP A 661 53.68 -35.44 1.16
N ARG A 662 53.08 -35.30 2.34
CA ARG A 662 53.04 -34.05 3.10
C ARG A 662 54.05 -34.03 4.24
N GLY A 663 54.82 -35.11 4.43
CA GLY A 663 55.78 -35.25 5.52
C GLY A 663 55.15 -35.19 6.91
N VAL A 664 53.83 -35.36 7.01
CA VAL A 664 53.10 -35.45 8.26
C VAL A 664 53.02 -36.93 8.60
N LYS A 665 53.90 -37.40 9.50
CA LYS A 665 53.69 -38.69 10.16
C LYS A 665 52.29 -38.66 10.78
N GLU A 666 51.53 -39.73 10.60
CA GLU A 666 50.18 -39.86 11.15
C GLU A 666 50.14 -39.37 12.61
N PRO A 667 49.12 -38.60 13.02
CA PRO A 667 48.91 -38.35 14.43
C PRO A 667 48.66 -39.70 15.10
N GLY A 668 49.66 -40.15 15.85
CA GLY A 668 49.67 -41.44 16.50
C GLY A 668 48.41 -41.66 17.32
N VAL A 669 47.84 -42.85 17.12
CA VAL A 669 47.40 -43.69 18.23
C VAL A 669 48.50 -43.61 19.31
N GLY A 670 48.19 -42.95 20.42
CA GLY A 670 49.09 -42.72 21.56
C GLY A 670 48.29 -42.20 22.74
#